data_AF-S6BM88-F1
#
_entry.id   AF-S6BM88-F1
#
_cell.length_a   1.000
_cell.length_b   1.000
_cell.length_c   1.000
_cell.angle_alpha   90.00
_cell.angle_beta   90.00
_cell.angle_gamma   90.00
#
_symmetry.space_group_name_H-M   'P 1'
#
loop_
_entity.id
_entity.type
_entity.pdbx_description
1 polymer ?
#
loop_
_entity_poly.entity_id
_entity_poly.type
_entity_poly.pdbx_seq_one_letter_code
_entity_poly.pdbx_strand_id
1 'polypeptide(L)'
;MKTCLLGLLCFLSLSLRLAQADAGSCALLWPSGLQNTSDEGKIEFKDQGQLLGDPDGLLDTGKVKNKGNVPSCGNTDCQASGSLAPAPAAAAFQRSSSKRKINVPDDGSFRLGSDGYVDYKEVMVDKRARLDVDASFTRYRIRKLKLEKESVLVLRAGVDYWIEELDAREKARILVEGEGTARLYVRDKLTLEKDVLINSPSAASGGDPARLFILAYNKIELEERVTVSAFLHGGDKVKLDKQVQWFGAISAQDDIKVKGQVSYDASALADLDVPGICTGGSTPPSDGADGFNCVQPGQDALAGRLFTRLAGSDFSLDVIALRDSDGDGLADAVASDYAAEGDRSVRVELVDASSGGACSSLPTITGSAQTLVFRAADGGRVRSHAFRVDRAWRSVRCRVRDDSGDAPVVACSADRFAVRPRGFVLDSPTLNNATASGSNFRYDEVGAFRFRSGAIRDSGFTAVDSGGDCLVGSSTTQADATGRIGCDIANADPSAWIGRFVPASFVVSVSDPGRLANSCGSFSYIGQAIGYDLPPSLRIEARNRAGTITRNYTGDYMKLDTTGLSFVDPVADASAIGADGSTPLALAMQAGSRVLVDNGDGSLTLSLVGDRFTYAHDALAQIAPFTSDIRLVLQSVTDTDGATSGRIDLAIAPTGVPLRYGRLALGNAEGSELQTLAVPARVEYFAGSALGFLANVDDHCTPVGSMVIEEVDAGDSLAPADTCVWDSAGLSGAAACADPGESAWQLRATPDQADFNLHLAPPGVNHTGVLRLRMVAPAWLRYDWSGVGDADPAALINFGIRGSSSDIIYLRQQ
;
A
#
# COMPACT_ATOMS: atom_id res chain seq x y z
N MET A 1 -72.88 8.99 2.39
CA MET A 1 -73.78 8.83 3.57
C MET A 1 -72.96 8.21 4.71
N LYS A 2 -73.47 8.21 5.95
CA LYS A 2 -72.73 7.94 7.21
C LYS A 2 -72.21 6.50 7.39
N THR A 3 -71.37 6.35 8.43
CA THR A 3 -70.79 5.17 9.18
C THR A 3 -69.40 4.71 8.73
N CYS A 4 -68.29 4.81 9.49
CA CYS A 4 -67.99 4.67 10.94
C CYS A 4 -67.99 3.22 11.47
N LEU A 5 -66.80 2.60 11.64
CA LEU A 5 -66.17 2.21 12.93
C LEU A 5 -65.07 1.12 12.76
N LEU A 6 -63.90 1.27 13.45
CA LEU A 6 -62.82 0.27 13.79
C LEU A 6 -62.42 -0.83 12.75
N GLY A 7 -61.17 -1.12 12.35
CA GLY A 7 -59.78 -0.82 12.77
C GLY A 7 -58.83 -1.64 11.83
N LEU A 8 -57.60 -2.08 12.13
CA LEU A 8 -56.60 -1.83 13.19
C LEU A 8 -55.24 -2.47 12.76
N LEU A 9 -54.12 -1.72 12.72
CA LEU A 9 -52.73 -2.16 12.42
C LEU A 9 -52.46 -2.78 11.00
N CYS A 10 -51.26 -2.73 10.41
CA CYS A 10 -49.96 -2.15 10.79
C CYS A 10 -49.21 -1.58 9.56
N PHE A 11 -48.15 -0.79 9.78
CA PHE A 11 -47.40 -0.06 8.75
C PHE A 11 -46.52 -0.94 7.84
N LEU A 12 -46.48 -0.62 6.54
CA LEU A 12 -45.30 -0.82 5.71
C LEU A 12 -45.25 0.26 4.60
N SER A 13 -44.36 1.23 4.71
CA SER A 13 -44.15 2.28 3.71
C SER A 13 -42.66 2.38 3.37
N LEU A 14 -42.29 1.86 2.21
CA LEU A 14 -40.93 1.91 1.67
C LEU A 14 -40.73 3.24 0.93
N SER A 15 -39.78 4.06 1.37
CA SER A 15 -39.42 5.34 0.76
C SER A 15 -37.98 5.33 0.21
N LEU A 16 -37.77 6.07 -0.88
CA LEU A 16 -36.53 6.08 -1.66
C LEU A 16 -35.82 7.45 -1.51
N ARG A 17 -34.47 7.45 -1.59
CA ARG A 17 -33.52 8.60 -1.51
C ARG A 17 -33.23 9.08 -0.08
N LEU A 18 -32.02 9.57 0.26
CA LEU A 18 -30.80 9.85 -0.51
C LEU A 18 -29.59 9.06 0.02
N ALA A 19 -28.50 9.00 -0.77
CA ALA A 19 -27.17 8.78 -0.21
C ALA A 19 -26.73 10.04 0.55
N GLN A 20 -26.32 9.87 1.81
CA GLN A 20 -25.70 10.92 2.62
C GLN A 20 -24.33 10.40 3.07
N ALA A 21 -23.31 11.26 2.97
CA ALA A 21 -21.95 10.90 3.35
C ALA A 21 -21.82 10.74 4.87
N ASP A 22 -20.90 9.88 5.31
CA ASP A 22 -20.50 9.80 6.72
C ASP A 22 -19.94 11.16 7.16
N ALA A 23 -20.71 11.88 7.98
CA ALA A 23 -20.23 13.08 8.66
C ALA A 23 -19.31 12.66 9.81
N GLY A 24 -18.11 13.26 9.87
CA GLY A 24 -17.09 12.94 10.86
C GLY A 24 -17.60 13.02 12.31
N SER A 25 -17.15 12.10 13.16
CA SER A 25 -17.83 11.80 14.43
C SER A 25 -17.81 12.93 15.48
N CYS A 26 -17.00 13.97 15.28
CA CYS A 26 -16.98 15.16 16.14
C CYS A 26 -18.17 16.11 15.95
N ALA A 27 -18.85 16.09 14.80
CA ALA A 27 -19.96 17.02 14.53
C ALA A 27 -21.16 16.82 15.50
N LEU A 28 -21.34 15.60 16.01
CA LEU A 28 -22.38 15.28 16.99
C LEU A 28 -22.07 15.81 18.41
N LEU A 29 -20.81 16.17 18.69
CA LEU A 29 -20.41 16.74 19.98
C LEU A 29 -20.60 18.25 20.06
N TRP A 30 -20.58 18.99 18.96
CA TRP A 30 -20.81 20.45 18.93
C TRP A 30 -21.89 20.84 17.90
N PRO A 31 -23.19 20.52 18.16
CA PRO A 31 -24.30 21.03 17.35
C PRO A 31 -24.38 22.57 17.31
N SER A 32 -24.11 23.26 18.42
CA SER A 32 -24.11 24.74 18.51
C SER A 32 -22.70 25.31 18.77
N GLY A 33 -22.49 26.58 18.43
CA GLY A 33 -21.23 27.28 18.73
C GLY A 33 -20.99 27.49 20.24
N LEU A 34 -22.07 27.55 21.03
CA LEU A 34 -22.05 27.60 22.49
C LEU A 34 -23.12 26.66 23.06
N GLN A 35 -22.75 25.81 24.01
CA GLN A 35 -23.66 24.76 24.52
C GLN A 35 -23.29 24.28 25.94
N ASN A 36 -24.27 23.67 26.62
CA ASN A 36 -24.08 23.00 27.90
C ASN A 36 -24.25 21.48 27.78
N THR A 37 -23.48 20.76 28.58
CA THR A 37 -23.46 19.27 28.65
C THR A 37 -24.04 18.74 29.97
N SER A 38 -24.49 19.65 30.86
CA SER A 38 -25.18 19.39 32.13
C SER A 38 -26.27 20.44 32.34
N ASP A 39 -27.31 20.10 33.10
CA ASP A 39 -28.48 20.95 33.40
C ASP A 39 -28.21 22.01 34.50
N GLU A 40 -27.08 21.89 35.19
CA GLU A 40 -26.57 22.89 36.14
C GLU A 40 -26.18 24.20 35.43
N GLY A 41 -25.64 24.11 34.21
CA GLY A 41 -25.15 25.23 33.42
C GLY A 41 -26.23 26.16 32.83
N LYS A 42 -25.76 27.33 32.37
CA LYS A 42 -26.52 28.27 31.53
C LYS A 42 -25.57 29.12 30.69
N ILE A 43 -26.05 29.64 29.57
CA ILE A 43 -25.30 30.60 28.74
C ILE A 43 -25.78 32.02 29.09
N GLU A 44 -24.89 32.90 29.55
CA GLU A 44 -25.22 34.28 29.94
C GLU A 44 -24.36 35.31 29.17
N PHE A 45 -25.00 36.02 28.23
CA PHE A 45 -24.40 37.11 27.46
C PHE A 45 -24.50 38.44 28.21
N LYS A 46 -23.45 39.26 28.20
CA LYS A 46 -23.35 40.57 28.88
C LYS A 46 -22.52 41.56 28.06
N ASP A 47 -22.61 42.86 28.39
CA ASP A 47 -21.83 43.92 27.76
C ASP A 47 -21.97 43.94 26.23
N GLN A 48 -20.99 43.44 25.47
CA GLN A 48 -21.02 43.28 24.00
C GLN A 48 -20.94 41.81 23.57
N GLY A 49 -21.36 40.91 24.47
CA GLY A 49 -21.32 39.47 24.29
C GLY A 49 -22.18 38.98 23.15
N GLN A 50 -21.58 38.26 22.19
CA GLN A 50 -22.27 37.78 20.98
C GLN A 50 -21.66 36.48 20.45
N LEU A 51 -22.51 35.62 19.90
CA LEU A 51 -22.18 34.48 19.07
C LEU A 51 -22.53 34.81 17.59
N LEU A 52 -21.65 34.42 16.68
CA LEU A 52 -21.78 34.51 15.23
C LEU A 52 -21.61 33.12 14.62
N GLY A 53 -22.20 32.88 13.45
CA GLY A 53 -22.05 31.62 12.71
C GLY A 53 -22.82 30.42 13.27
N ASP A 54 -23.62 30.62 14.32
CA ASP A 54 -24.50 29.58 14.85
C ASP A 54 -25.60 29.20 13.84
N PRO A 55 -25.94 27.89 13.66
CA PRO A 55 -26.77 27.46 12.53
C PRO A 55 -28.21 27.97 12.55
N ASP A 56 -28.82 28.07 13.74
CA ASP A 56 -30.22 28.44 13.95
C ASP A 56 -30.45 29.41 15.12
N GLY A 57 -29.42 29.69 15.94
CA GLY A 57 -29.52 30.56 17.12
C GLY A 57 -30.19 29.88 18.33
N LEU A 58 -30.39 28.56 18.27
CA LEU A 58 -31.01 27.74 19.30
C LEU A 58 -29.94 26.90 19.99
N LEU A 59 -29.41 27.43 21.09
CA LEU A 59 -28.25 26.86 21.77
C LEU A 59 -28.65 25.64 22.59
N ASP A 60 -27.86 24.56 22.49
CA ASP A 60 -28.04 23.34 23.30
C ASP A 60 -27.66 23.56 24.76
N THR A 61 -28.57 24.20 25.47
CA THR A 61 -28.55 24.45 26.91
C THR A 61 -29.98 24.47 27.44
N GLY A 62 -30.15 24.15 28.72
CA GLY A 62 -31.44 24.34 29.39
C GLY A 62 -31.81 25.81 29.62
N LYS A 63 -30.84 26.76 29.58
CA LYS A 63 -31.08 28.16 29.98
C LYS A 63 -30.15 29.15 29.24
N VAL A 64 -30.72 30.13 28.54
CA VAL A 64 -30.00 31.30 28.01
C VAL A 64 -30.42 32.58 28.77
N LYS A 65 -29.49 33.52 28.97
CA LYS A 65 -29.73 34.85 29.57
C LYS A 65 -29.06 35.95 28.75
N ASN A 66 -29.84 36.66 27.95
CA ASN A 66 -29.38 37.80 27.17
C ASN A 66 -29.45 39.07 28.04
N LYS A 67 -28.28 39.57 28.44
CA LYS A 67 -28.09 40.81 29.23
C LYS A 67 -27.00 41.70 28.62
N GLY A 68 -26.72 41.52 27.32
CA GLY A 68 -25.85 42.40 26.55
C GLY A 68 -26.60 43.64 26.06
N ASN A 69 -25.85 44.61 25.51
CA ASN A 69 -26.41 45.79 24.85
C ASN A 69 -26.53 45.59 23.32
N VAL A 70 -26.33 44.36 22.83
CA VAL A 70 -26.42 43.92 21.43
C VAL A 70 -27.12 42.56 21.37
N PRO A 71 -27.74 42.17 20.23
CA PRO A 71 -28.36 40.86 20.07
C PRO A 71 -27.30 39.74 20.20
N SER A 72 -27.60 38.70 20.97
CA SER A 72 -26.59 37.70 21.34
C SER A 72 -26.25 36.67 20.26
N CYS A 73 -27.10 36.47 19.26
CA CYS A 73 -26.89 35.59 18.09
C CYS A 73 -26.96 36.43 16.81
N GLY A 74 -25.85 37.11 16.48
CA GLY A 74 -25.74 38.04 15.35
C GLY A 74 -26.76 39.18 15.37
N ASN A 75 -27.85 39.04 14.63
CA ASN A 75 -28.90 40.07 14.51
C ASN A 75 -30.10 39.84 15.44
N THR A 76 -30.15 38.71 16.14
CA THR A 76 -31.25 38.32 17.03
C THR A 76 -30.71 37.81 18.37
N ASP A 77 -31.58 37.68 19.37
CA ASP A 77 -31.22 37.10 20.66
C ASP A 77 -31.23 35.57 20.58
N CYS A 78 -30.15 34.92 21.05
CA CYS A 78 -30.07 33.46 21.17
C CYS A 78 -31.17 32.91 22.09
N GLN A 79 -31.66 31.72 21.78
CA GLN A 79 -32.64 30.98 22.58
C GLN A 79 -32.05 29.66 23.09
N ALA A 80 -32.69 29.07 24.10
CA ALA A 80 -32.32 27.77 24.65
C ALA A 80 -33.11 26.66 23.93
N SER A 81 -32.46 25.60 23.44
CA SER A 81 -33.14 24.43 22.89
C SER A 81 -33.94 23.66 23.96
N GLY A 82 -33.52 23.77 25.22
CA GLY A 82 -34.05 22.97 26.33
C GLY A 82 -33.42 21.58 26.41
N SER A 83 -32.63 21.20 25.43
CA SER A 83 -31.79 19.99 25.38
C SER A 83 -30.35 20.32 25.80
N LEU A 84 -29.53 19.29 25.99
CA LEU A 84 -28.11 19.40 26.31
C LEU A 84 -27.29 18.70 25.23
N ALA A 85 -26.14 19.27 24.90
CA ALA A 85 -25.20 18.63 23.99
C ALA A 85 -24.54 17.39 24.66
N PRO A 86 -24.14 16.37 23.90
CA PRO A 86 -23.45 15.22 24.47
C PRO A 86 -22.11 15.63 25.11
N ALA A 87 -21.80 15.08 26.28
CA ALA A 87 -20.51 15.28 26.92
C ALA A 87 -19.41 14.51 26.17
N PRO A 88 -18.28 15.15 25.79
CA PRO A 88 -17.12 14.44 25.27
C PRO A 88 -16.56 13.47 26.31
N ALA A 89 -15.99 12.34 25.88
CA ALA A 89 -15.40 11.35 26.78
C ALA A 89 -14.17 11.95 27.51
N ALA A 90 -14.37 12.39 28.75
CA ALA A 90 -13.32 13.01 29.55
C ALA A 90 -12.43 11.95 30.22
N ALA A 91 -11.31 11.63 29.58
CA ALA A 91 -10.28 10.75 30.14
C ALA A 91 -9.78 11.24 31.51
N ALA A 92 -9.20 10.35 32.33
CA ALA A 92 -8.67 10.72 33.64
C ALA A 92 -7.46 11.68 33.53
N PHE A 93 -7.45 12.78 34.29
CA PHE A 93 -6.36 13.76 34.18
C PHE A 93 -5.01 13.19 34.63
N GLN A 94 -4.04 13.18 33.71
CA GLN A 94 -2.71 12.62 33.94
C GLN A 94 -1.77 13.58 34.68
N ARG A 95 -1.63 13.38 35.99
CA ARG A 95 -0.76 14.21 36.86
C ARG A 95 0.73 13.97 36.60
N SER A 96 1.53 15.04 36.67
CA SER A 96 2.98 14.92 36.72
C SER A 96 3.43 14.56 38.15
N SER A 97 4.25 13.53 38.33
CA SER A 97 4.90 13.22 39.62
C SER A 97 6.26 13.91 39.80
N SER A 98 6.76 14.56 38.75
CA SER A 98 8.11 15.09 38.66
C SER A 98 8.40 16.22 39.65
N LYS A 99 9.68 16.36 40.00
CA LYS A 99 10.23 17.51 40.74
C LYS A 99 10.99 18.49 39.83
N ARG A 100 11.16 18.16 38.53
CA ARG A 100 11.96 18.93 37.57
C ARG A 100 11.38 20.32 37.37
N LYS A 101 12.25 21.33 37.39
CA LYS A 101 11.92 22.72 37.07
C LYS A 101 12.70 23.16 35.85
N ILE A 102 12.06 23.88 34.94
CA ILE A 102 12.69 24.59 33.82
C ILE A 102 12.42 26.07 34.01
N ASN A 103 13.46 26.89 33.85
CA ASN A 103 13.31 28.33 33.63
C ASN A 103 13.93 28.69 32.29
N VAL A 104 13.14 29.25 31.38
CA VAL A 104 13.62 29.89 30.16
C VAL A 104 13.79 31.38 30.50
N PRO A 105 15.01 31.93 30.48
CA PRO A 105 15.26 33.32 30.88
C PRO A 105 14.69 34.31 29.87
N ASP A 106 14.57 35.59 30.27
CA ASP A 106 14.16 36.71 29.39
C ASP A 106 14.90 36.64 28.04
N ASP A 107 14.18 36.80 26.93
CA ASP A 107 14.65 36.67 25.53
C ASP A 107 15.30 35.33 25.15
N GLY A 108 15.31 34.35 26.05
CA GLY A 108 15.89 33.03 25.85
C GLY A 108 15.02 32.10 25.00
N SER A 109 15.56 30.92 24.69
CA SER A 109 14.75 29.82 24.15
C SER A 109 15.09 28.49 24.81
N PHE A 110 14.09 27.62 24.90
CA PHE A 110 14.26 26.25 25.39
C PHE A 110 13.30 25.32 24.65
N ARG A 111 13.67 24.04 24.54
CA ARG A 111 12.80 23.01 23.97
C ARG A 111 12.48 21.96 25.02
N LEU A 112 11.21 21.88 25.45
CA LEU A 112 10.75 20.76 26.29
C LEU A 112 11.00 19.44 25.55
N GLY A 113 11.41 18.39 26.27
CA GLY A 113 11.80 17.10 25.70
C GLY A 113 13.26 17.03 25.23
N SER A 114 13.96 18.15 25.00
CA SER A 114 15.36 18.13 24.56
C SER A 114 16.34 17.55 25.59
N ASP A 115 15.94 17.55 26.87
CA ASP A 115 16.65 16.92 27.99
C ASP A 115 16.18 15.48 28.26
N GLY A 116 15.31 14.92 27.42
CA GLY A 116 14.73 13.59 27.54
C GLY A 116 13.56 13.49 28.54
N TYR A 117 13.16 14.59 29.18
CA TYR A 117 12.04 14.61 30.13
C TYR A 117 10.75 15.10 29.48
N VAL A 118 9.64 14.49 29.85
CA VAL A 118 8.28 14.93 29.48
C VAL A 118 7.44 15.35 30.68
N ASP A 119 7.95 15.12 31.89
CA ASP A 119 7.28 15.35 33.16
C ASP A 119 7.96 16.48 33.96
N TYR A 120 7.21 17.53 34.25
CA TYR A 120 7.71 18.73 34.90
C TYR A 120 6.86 19.13 36.10
N LYS A 121 7.52 19.61 37.16
CA LYS A 121 6.85 20.30 38.27
C LYS A 121 6.49 21.72 37.87
N GLU A 122 7.41 22.41 37.23
CA GLU A 122 7.29 23.83 36.93
C GLU A 122 8.07 24.12 35.65
N VAL A 123 7.45 24.84 34.73
CA VAL A 123 8.08 25.40 33.54
C VAL A 123 7.72 26.87 33.55
N MET A 124 8.71 27.72 33.76
CA MET A 124 8.57 29.17 33.69
C MET A 124 9.28 29.65 32.43
N VAL A 125 8.56 30.45 31.64
CA VAL A 125 9.04 31.04 30.39
C VAL A 125 9.00 32.53 30.61
N ASP A 126 10.16 33.14 30.85
CA ASP A 126 10.29 34.56 31.14
C ASP A 126 10.03 35.42 29.87
N LYS A 127 10.19 36.74 29.97
CA LYS A 127 9.60 37.69 29.01
C LYS A 127 10.22 37.56 27.62
N ARG A 128 9.39 37.62 26.58
CA ARG A 128 9.78 37.44 25.16
C ARG A 128 10.50 36.11 24.85
N ALA A 129 10.60 35.19 25.82
CA ALA A 129 11.29 33.93 25.64
C ALA A 129 10.43 32.93 24.84
N ARG A 130 11.08 32.02 24.10
CA ARG A 130 10.43 31.01 23.26
C ARG A 130 10.58 29.61 23.87
N LEU A 131 9.45 29.01 24.23
CA LEU A 131 9.34 27.61 24.61
C LEU A 131 8.87 26.78 23.41
N ASP A 132 9.78 26.07 22.79
CA ASP A 132 9.48 25.01 21.83
C ASP A 132 9.12 23.70 22.56
N VAL A 133 8.38 22.85 21.86
CA VAL A 133 8.16 21.45 22.25
C VAL A 133 8.80 20.53 21.23
N ASP A 134 9.51 19.50 21.69
CA ASP A 134 10.05 18.45 20.83
C ASP A 134 8.94 17.50 20.36
N ALA A 135 8.80 17.38 19.04
CA ALA A 135 7.77 16.55 18.39
C ALA A 135 8.04 15.04 18.45
N SER A 136 9.21 14.61 18.96
CA SER A 136 9.51 13.18 19.15
C SER A 136 8.72 12.54 20.31
N PHE A 137 8.10 13.34 21.18
CA PHE A 137 7.27 12.86 22.28
C PHE A 137 5.80 13.16 22.02
N THR A 138 4.94 12.17 22.22
CA THR A 138 3.49 12.26 22.02
C THR A 138 2.74 12.87 23.21
N ARG A 139 3.42 13.12 24.35
CA ARG A 139 2.79 13.56 25.60
C ARG A 139 3.74 14.38 26.45
N TYR A 140 3.21 15.42 27.11
CA TYR A 140 3.87 16.20 28.16
C TYR A 140 2.94 16.36 29.36
N ARG A 141 3.48 16.25 30.58
CA ARG A 141 2.74 16.48 31.83
C ARG A 141 3.43 17.53 32.68
N ILE A 142 2.76 18.66 32.95
CA ILE A 142 3.35 19.83 33.61
C ILE A 142 2.44 20.26 34.76
N ARG A 143 2.93 20.36 36.00
CA ARG A 143 2.06 20.91 37.06
C ARG A 143 1.81 22.38 36.87
N LYS A 144 2.86 23.19 36.72
CA LYS A 144 2.71 24.63 36.50
C LYS A 144 3.46 25.08 35.26
N LEU A 145 2.75 25.54 34.23
CA LEU A 145 3.32 26.23 33.07
C LEU A 145 2.97 27.72 33.19
N LYS A 146 4.00 28.57 33.26
CA LYS A 146 3.86 30.01 33.35
C LYS A 146 4.53 30.66 32.14
N LEU A 147 3.74 31.38 31.34
CA LEU A 147 4.21 32.15 30.19
C LEU A 147 4.18 33.63 30.57
N GLU A 148 5.34 34.26 30.74
CA GLU A 148 5.47 35.69 31.06
C GLU A 148 5.19 36.59 29.85
N LYS A 149 5.21 37.90 30.08
CA LYS A 149 4.86 38.91 29.08
C LYS A 149 5.58 38.71 27.73
N GLU A 150 4.81 38.74 26.65
CA GLU A 150 5.29 38.62 25.26
C GLU A 150 6.03 37.30 24.93
N SER A 151 6.02 36.30 25.83
CA SER A 151 6.63 34.98 25.58
C SER A 151 5.84 34.16 24.55
N VAL A 152 6.49 33.14 23.96
CA VAL A 152 5.93 32.30 22.90
C VAL A 152 6.04 30.82 23.27
N LEU A 153 4.92 30.12 23.35
CA LEU A 153 4.84 28.66 23.43
C LEU A 153 4.51 28.09 22.04
N VAL A 154 5.24 27.07 21.61
CA VAL A 154 4.99 26.33 20.37
C VAL A 154 4.57 24.90 20.69
N LEU A 155 3.28 24.64 20.58
CA LEU A 155 2.70 23.31 20.61
C LEU A 155 2.94 22.60 19.26
N ARG A 156 3.04 21.28 19.32
CA ARG A 156 3.15 20.40 18.15
C ARG A 156 1.82 19.68 17.96
N ALA A 157 1.37 19.59 16.72
CA ALA A 157 0.21 18.76 16.37
C ALA A 157 0.48 17.27 16.69
N GLY A 158 -0.58 16.53 17.02
CA GLY A 158 -0.50 15.11 17.41
C GLY A 158 0.03 14.84 18.82
N VAL A 159 0.21 15.87 19.66
CA VAL A 159 0.79 15.78 21.01
C VAL A 159 -0.22 16.18 22.09
N ASP A 160 -0.19 15.44 23.20
CA ASP A 160 -1.03 15.66 24.39
C ASP A 160 -0.31 16.50 25.45
N TYR A 161 -0.96 17.57 25.91
CA TYR A 161 -0.44 18.49 26.91
C TYR A 161 -1.31 18.45 28.16
N TRP A 162 -0.88 17.73 29.19
CA TRP A 162 -1.57 17.62 30.47
C TRP A 162 -1.00 18.64 31.46
N ILE A 163 -1.68 19.76 31.64
CA ILE A 163 -1.20 20.89 32.45
C ILE A 163 -2.11 21.07 33.66
N GLU A 164 -1.57 21.16 34.88
CA GLU A 164 -2.43 21.37 36.07
C GLU A 164 -2.82 22.85 36.20
N GLU A 165 -1.84 23.75 36.11
CA GLU A 165 -2.01 25.21 36.08
C GLU A 165 -1.30 25.78 34.83
N LEU A 166 -2.06 26.47 33.96
CA LEU A 166 -1.53 27.27 32.85
C LEU A 166 -1.86 28.75 33.07
N ASP A 167 -0.84 29.54 33.42
CA ASP A 167 -0.91 31.00 33.58
C ASP A 167 -0.18 31.68 32.40
N ALA A 168 -0.92 32.30 31.46
CA ALA A 168 -0.35 33.08 30.36
C ALA A 168 -0.55 34.58 30.57
N ARG A 169 0.55 35.34 30.63
CA ARG A 169 0.59 36.78 30.93
C ARG A 169 0.42 37.66 29.69
N GLU A 170 0.29 38.97 29.92
CA GLU A 170 0.06 40.01 28.90
C GLU A 170 0.80 39.73 27.56
N LYS A 171 0.06 39.66 26.45
CA LYS A 171 0.57 39.40 25.08
C LYS A 171 1.36 38.10 24.86
N ALA A 172 1.32 37.13 25.76
CA ALA A 172 1.90 35.81 25.48
C ALA A 172 1.21 35.18 24.25
N ARG A 173 1.95 34.36 23.49
CA ARG A 173 1.47 33.68 22.29
C ARG A 173 1.58 32.17 22.44
N ILE A 174 0.52 31.45 22.11
CA ILE A 174 0.55 29.99 21.97
C ILE A 174 0.29 29.67 20.50
N LEU A 175 1.22 28.96 19.85
CA LEU A 175 1.18 28.59 18.44
C LEU A 175 1.04 27.07 18.32
N VAL A 176 0.41 26.59 17.25
CA VAL A 176 0.44 25.17 16.86
C VAL A 176 1.23 25.03 15.56
N GLU A 177 2.26 24.19 15.56
CA GLU A 177 3.08 23.88 14.38
C GLU A 177 3.01 22.38 14.03
N GLY A 178 2.87 22.06 12.74
CA GLY A 178 2.70 20.69 12.24
C GLY A 178 1.25 20.36 11.88
N GLU A 179 1.05 19.33 11.05
CA GLU A 179 -0.28 18.92 10.54
C GLU A 179 -1.07 18.12 11.59
N GLY A 180 -2.39 18.36 11.67
CA GLY A 180 -3.30 17.76 12.65
C GLY A 180 -3.53 18.61 13.91
N THR A 181 -4.16 18.02 14.92
CA THR A 181 -4.63 18.70 16.14
C THR A 181 -3.65 18.55 17.31
N ALA A 182 -3.32 19.65 18.00
CA ALA A 182 -2.70 19.62 19.33
C ALA A 182 -3.78 19.53 20.42
N ARG A 183 -3.56 18.73 21.47
CA ARG A 183 -4.59 18.40 22.47
C ARG A 183 -4.17 18.88 23.85
N LEU A 184 -4.84 19.92 24.37
CA LEU A 184 -4.49 20.61 25.61
C LEU A 184 -5.48 20.31 26.73
N TYR A 185 -5.07 19.47 27.67
CA TYR A 185 -5.83 19.09 28.86
C TYR A 185 -5.39 19.97 30.04
N VAL A 186 -6.30 20.75 30.64
CA VAL A 186 -5.98 21.65 31.77
C VAL A 186 -6.76 21.28 33.03
N ARG A 187 -6.10 20.87 34.11
CA ARG A 187 -6.82 20.39 35.31
C ARG A 187 -7.43 21.52 36.12
N ASP A 188 -6.62 22.34 36.79
CA ASP A 188 -7.05 23.16 37.92
C ASP A 188 -7.33 24.61 37.50
N LYS A 189 -6.51 25.18 36.61
CA LYS A 189 -6.59 26.59 36.23
C LYS A 189 -6.04 26.86 34.84
N LEU A 190 -6.88 27.44 33.98
CA LEU A 190 -6.47 28.12 32.75
C LEU A 190 -6.73 29.62 32.91
N THR A 191 -5.68 30.44 32.82
CA THR A 191 -5.81 31.90 32.87
C THR A 191 -5.02 32.54 31.75
N LEU A 192 -5.73 33.29 30.92
CA LEU A 192 -5.18 34.04 29.80
C LEU A 192 -5.39 35.53 30.08
N GLU A 193 -4.30 36.22 30.38
CA GLU A 193 -4.32 37.67 30.61
C GLU A 193 -4.52 38.47 29.33
N LYS A 194 -4.62 39.78 29.50
CA LYS A 194 -4.79 40.78 28.45
C LYS A 194 -3.96 40.54 27.17
N ASP A 195 -4.59 40.69 26.01
CA ASP A 195 -3.95 40.66 24.68
C ASP A 195 -3.23 39.33 24.31
N VAL A 196 -3.47 38.22 25.02
CA VAL A 196 -2.93 36.88 24.68
C VAL A 196 -3.51 36.36 23.35
N LEU A 197 -2.68 35.69 22.56
CA LEU A 197 -3.08 35.04 21.29
C LEU A 197 -2.85 33.52 21.36
N ILE A 198 -3.87 32.72 21.05
CA ILE A 198 -3.78 31.25 20.99
C ILE A 198 -4.23 30.75 19.62
N ASN A 199 -3.31 30.13 18.87
CA ASN A 199 -3.55 29.57 17.54
C ASN A 199 -4.16 30.60 16.55
N SER A 200 -3.94 31.89 16.80
CA SER A 200 -4.46 33.02 16.04
C SER A 200 -3.29 33.87 15.49
N PRO A 201 -3.31 34.29 14.22
CA PRO A 201 -2.20 35.03 13.59
C PRO A 201 -2.00 36.42 14.20
N SER A 202 -3.09 37.11 14.57
CA SER A 202 -3.09 38.44 15.18
C SER A 202 -4.36 38.68 16.02
N ALA A 203 -4.42 39.78 16.76
CA ALA A 203 -5.58 40.12 17.58
C ALA A 203 -6.84 40.32 16.73
N ALA A 204 -7.97 39.74 17.17
CA ALA A 204 -9.25 39.72 16.45
C ALA A 204 -9.22 39.08 15.04
N SER A 205 -8.22 38.25 14.75
CA SER A 205 -8.12 37.48 13.51
C SER A 205 -7.98 36.00 13.82
N GLY A 206 -8.89 35.18 13.31
CA GLY A 206 -8.86 33.73 13.53
C GLY A 206 -7.76 33.03 12.74
N GLY A 207 -7.14 32.03 13.36
CA GLY A 207 -6.48 30.93 12.65
C GLY A 207 -7.45 29.75 12.49
N ASP A 208 -6.92 28.62 12.04
CA ASP A 208 -7.67 27.37 11.89
C ASP A 208 -7.95 26.71 13.26
N PRO A 209 -9.21 26.62 13.72
CA PRO A 209 -9.54 26.09 15.04
C PRO A 209 -9.43 24.56 15.13
N ALA A 210 -9.39 23.82 14.02
CA ALA A 210 -9.22 22.36 14.03
C ALA A 210 -7.84 21.92 14.57
N ARG A 211 -6.84 22.81 14.47
CA ARG A 211 -5.47 22.56 14.94
C ARG A 211 -5.32 22.54 16.47
N LEU A 212 -6.32 22.97 17.24
CA LEU A 212 -6.24 22.99 18.70
C LEU A 212 -7.55 22.56 19.37
N PHE A 213 -7.45 21.47 20.13
CA PHE A 213 -8.49 21.05 21.05
C PHE A 213 -8.07 21.37 22.49
N ILE A 214 -9.01 21.86 23.30
CA ILE A 214 -8.81 22.18 24.72
C ILE A 214 -9.86 21.44 25.55
N LEU A 215 -9.44 20.74 26.60
CA LEU A 215 -10.32 20.14 27.60
C LEU A 215 -9.89 20.62 28.99
N ALA A 216 -10.68 21.48 29.63
CA ALA A 216 -10.42 21.94 30.98
C ALA A 216 -11.33 21.24 31.99
N TYR A 217 -10.79 20.72 33.09
CA TYR A 217 -11.57 20.00 34.10
C TYR A 217 -12.19 20.95 35.14
N ASN A 218 -11.58 22.12 35.35
CA ASN A 218 -12.08 23.17 36.24
C ASN A 218 -12.13 24.53 35.50
N LYS A 219 -12.65 25.54 36.21
CA LYS A 219 -12.88 26.92 35.78
C LYS A 219 -11.81 27.54 34.86
N ILE A 220 -12.30 28.14 33.78
CA ILE A 220 -11.51 28.91 32.79
C ILE A 220 -11.85 30.40 32.89
N GLU A 221 -10.82 31.25 32.90
CA GLU A 221 -10.98 32.71 32.83
C GLU A 221 -10.07 33.35 31.76
N LEU A 222 -10.72 33.99 30.78
CA LEU A 222 -10.08 34.84 29.77
C LEU A 222 -10.32 36.31 30.13
N GLU A 223 -9.24 37.10 30.22
CA GLU A 223 -9.28 38.54 30.44
C GLU A 223 -9.55 39.33 29.14
N GLU A 224 -9.33 40.64 29.13
CA GLU A 224 -9.70 41.51 28.01
C GLU A 224 -8.82 41.32 26.76
N ARG A 225 -9.44 41.32 25.57
CA ARG A 225 -8.76 41.24 24.24
C ARG A 225 -7.94 39.96 23.96
N VAL A 226 -8.21 38.87 24.67
CA VAL A 226 -7.66 37.54 24.29
C VAL A 226 -8.25 37.11 22.94
N THR A 227 -7.44 36.58 22.03
CA THR A 227 -7.89 35.97 20.76
C THR A 227 -7.52 34.49 20.73
N VAL A 228 -8.48 33.60 20.46
CA VAL A 228 -8.30 32.14 20.48
C VAL A 228 -8.94 31.51 19.24
N SER A 229 -8.27 30.53 18.63
CA SER A 229 -8.85 29.65 17.61
C SER A 229 -8.73 28.19 18.05
N ALA A 230 -9.83 27.62 18.59
CA ALA A 230 -9.85 26.28 19.16
C ALA A 230 -11.28 25.73 19.36
N PHE A 231 -11.39 24.42 19.50
CA PHE A 231 -12.56 23.75 20.09
C PHE A 231 -12.32 23.48 21.58
N LEU A 232 -13.29 23.81 22.42
CA LEU A 232 -13.18 23.73 23.88
C LEU A 232 -14.30 22.89 24.52
N HIS A 233 -13.93 22.05 25.48
CA HIS A 233 -14.82 21.49 26.50
C HIS A 233 -14.37 21.89 27.92
N GLY A 234 -15.31 22.36 28.76
CA GLY A 234 -15.07 22.71 30.16
C GLY A 234 -15.92 21.89 31.15
N GLY A 235 -15.30 21.23 32.12
CA GLY A 235 -15.98 20.56 33.24
C GLY A 235 -16.57 21.51 34.28
N ASP A 236 -16.38 22.82 34.13
CA ASP A 236 -16.80 23.87 35.05
C ASP A 236 -16.96 25.19 34.26
N LYS A 237 -17.29 26.28 34.95
CA LYS A 237 -17.58 27.62 34.46
C LYS A 237 -16.51 28.19 33.52
N VAL A 238 -16.95 28.60 32.33
CA VAL A 238 -16.13 29.29 31.33
C VAL A 238 -16.50 30.76 31.27
N LYS A 239 -15.51 31.67 31.35
CA LYS A 239 -15.73 33.12 31.25
C LYS A 239 -14.87 33.77 30.17
N LEU A 240 -15.52 34.49 29.28
CA LEU A 240 -14.91 35.38 28.28
C LEU A 240 -15.21 36.82 28.70
N ASP A 241 -14.20 37.59 29.12
CA ASP A 241 -14.38 39.01 29.45
C ASP A 241 -14.44 39.91 28.18
N LYS A 242 -14.42 41.22 28.37
CA LYS A 242 -14.66 42.20 27.30
C LYS A 242 -13.65 42.06 26.16
N GLN A 243 -14.16 42.19 24.93
CA GLN A 243 -13.35 42.17 23.71
C GLN A 243 -12.56 40.86 23.46
N VAL A 244 -12.84 39.78 24.20
CA VAL A 244 -12.37 38.43 23.83
C VAL A 244 -12.91 38.07 22.45
N GLN A 245 -12.12 37.36 21.66
CA GLN A 245 -12.46 36.91 20.30
C GLN A 245 -12.15 35.41 20.19
N TRP A 246 -13.19 34.58 20.12
CA TRP A 246 -13.07 33.12 20.02
C TRP A 246 -13.51 32.66 18.63
N PHE A 247 -12.73 31.78 17.99
CA PHE A 247 -13.05 31.12 16.74
C PHE A 247 -13.10 29.61 16.97
N GLY A 248 -14.18 28.95 16.55
CA GLY A 248 -14.52 27.56 16.93
C GLY A 248 -15.72 27.51 17.89
N ALA A 249 -15.85 26.42 18.65
CA ALA A 249 -16.99 26.21 19.57
C ALA A 249 -16.57 25.97 21.03
N ILE A 250 -17.48 26.25 21.97
CA ILE A 250 -17.29 26.05 23.41
C ILE A 250 -18.45 25.24 23.99
N SER A 251 -18.14 24.12 24.64
CA SER A 251 -19.07 23.38 25.48
C SER A 251 -18.65 23.42 26.95
N ALA A 252 -19.61 23.44 27.88
CA ALA A 252 -19.31 23.41 29.32
C ALA A 252 -20.35 22.63 30.14
N GLN A 253 -19.98 22.15 31.33
CA GLN A 253 -20.93 21.56 32.29
C GLN A 253 -21.68 22.66 33.08
N ASP A 254 -20.98 23.69 33.58
CA ASP A 254 -21.54 24.86 34.30
C ASP A 254 -21.61 26.12 33.37
N ASP A 255 -21.91 27.32 33.90
CA ASP A 255 -22.21 28.51 33.09
C ASP A 255 -21.10 28.88 32.10
N ILE A 256 -21.51 29.21 30.87
CA ILE A 256 -20.70 29.97 29.93
C ILE A 256 -21.10 31.44 30.05
N LYS A 257 -20.14 32.33 30.34
CA LYS A 257 -20.37 33.79 30.45
C LYS A 257 -19.62 34.52 29.37
N VAL A 258 -20.36 35.21 28.50
CA VAL A 258 -19.83 35.82 27.28
C VAL A 258 -19.97 37.34 27.33
N LYS A 259 -18.85 38.06 27.35
CA LYS A 259 -18.77 39.52 27.14
C LYS A 259 -17.99 39.92 25.88
N GLY A 260 -17.33 38.95 25.24
CA GLY A 260 -16.64 39.07 23.96
C GLY A 260 -17.45 38.42 22.82
N GLN A 261 -16.80 38.17 21.70
CA GLN A 261 -17.40 37.56 20.53
C GLN A 261 -16.92 36.11 20.35
N VAL A 262 -17.84 35.24 19.94
CA VAL A 262 -17.57 33.85 19.55
C VAL A 262 -18.01 33.72 18.09
N SER A 263 -17.17 33.16 17.24
CA SER A 263 -17.44 32.91 15.82
C SER A 263 -17.34 31.42 15.57
N TYR A 264 -18.48 30.79 15.37
CA TYR A 264 -18.58 29.36 15.09
C TYR A 264 -18.36 29.06 13.61
N ASP A 265 -17.62 27.99 13.34
CA ASP A 265 -17.46 27.40 12.02
C ASP A 265 -17.62 25.87 12.16
N ALA A 266 -18.77 25.38 11.72
CA ALA A 266 -19.10 23.95 11.75
C ALA A 266 -18.26 23.13 10.77
N SER A 267 -17.67 23.75 9.72
CA SER A 267 -16.89 23.02 8.73
C SER A 267 -15.55 22.54 9.30
N ALA A 268 -14.94 23.32 10.19
CA ALA A 268 -13.69 22.97 10.87
C ALA A 268 -13.82 21.79 11.87
N LEU A 269 -15.03 21.31 12.18
CA LEU A 269 -15.21 20.07 12.94
C LEU A 269 -14.89 18.80 12.14
N ALA A 270 -14.83 18.88 10.81
CA ALA A 270 -14.47 17.75 9.95
C ALA A 270 -12.98 17.39 10.05
N ASP A 271 -12.13 18.38 10.29
CA ASP A 271 -10.66 18.26 10.34
C ASP A 271 -10.13 18.12 11.80
N LEU A 272 -11.02 18.02 12.79
CA LEU A 272 -10.66 17.93 14.21
C LEU A 272 -10.27 16.49 14.62
N ASP A 273 -8.97 16.23 14.76
CA ASP A 273 -8.42 14.91 15.13
C ASP A 273 -8.26 14.76 16.66
N VAL A 274 -9.33 14.28 17.33
CA VAL A 274 -9.32 13.96 18.77
C VAL A 274 -9.76 12.51 19.05
N PRO A 275 -8.84 11.53 18.90
CA PRO A 275 -9.10 10.12 19.15
C PRO A 275 -9.67 9.85 20.53
N GLY A 276 -10.62 8.91 20.63
CA GLY A 276 -11.30 8.52 21.87
C GLY A 276 -12.35 9.53 22.38
N ILE A 277 -12.24 10.81 22.02
CA ILE A 277 -13.15 11.86 22.50
C ILE A 277 -14.41 11.95 21.62
N CYS A 278 -14.26 11.89 20.30
CA CYS A 278 -15.38 11.95 19.33
C CYS A 278 -16.07 10.61 19.05
N THR A 279 -15.91 9.60 19.90
CA THR A 279 -16.53 8.28 19.75
C THR A 279 -17.32 7.95 21.01
N GLY A 280 -18.65 8.10 20.96
CA GLY A 280 -19.53 7.81 22.10
C GLY A 280 -19.45 6.35 22.56
N GLY A 281 -19.52 6.11 23.89
CA GLY A 281 -19.29 4.80 24.53
C GLY A 281 -20.32 3.70 24.18
N SER A 282 -20.24 2.47 24.70
CA SER A 282 -19.60 1.97 25.94
C SER A 282 -19.67 0.42 26.02
N THR A 283 -18.83 -0.29 26.80
CA THR A 283 -19.18 -1.53 27.58
C THR A 283 -18.02 -2.05 28.50
N PRO A 284 -18.28 -2.93 29.50
CA PRO A 284 -17.33 -3.33 30.58
C PRO A 284 -16.38 -4.52 30.23
N PRO A 285 -15.37 -4.88 31.07
CA PRO A 285 -14.15 -5.55 30.62
C PRO A 285 -14.29 -7.05 30.33
N SER A 286 -13.43 -7.55 29.44
CA SER A 286 -13.39 -8.95 28.98
C SER A 286 -12.12 -9.70 29.45
N ASP A 287 -12.15 -11.03 29.42
CA ASP A 287 -10.99 -11.91 29.71
C ASP A 287 -9.94 -11.96 28.57
N GLY A 288 -9.89 -10.90 27.76
CA GLY A 288 -8.89 -10.72 26.70
C GLY A 288 -7.62 -10.03 27.19
N ALA A 289 -6.66 -9.91 26.28
CA ALA A 289 -5.67 -8.84 26.34
C ALA A 289 -6.17 -7.68 25.49
N ASP A 290 -6.37 -6.51 26.06
CA ASP A 290 -6.84 -5.32 25.33
C ASP A 290 -5.73 -4.72 24.44
N GLY A 291 -4.49 -5.21 24.59
CA GLY A 291 -3.40 -4.96 23.66
C GLY A 291 -2.17 -5.81 23.93
N PHE A 292 -1.10 -5.58 23.17
CA PHE A 292 0.21 -6.17 23.40
C PHE A 292 1.31 -5.15 23.20
N ASN A 293 2.42 -5.32 23.91
CA ASN A 293 3.64 -4.56 23.71
C ASN A 293 4.84 -5.49 23.55
N CYS A 294 5.88 -5.04 22.86
CA CYS A 294 7.17 -5.71 22.85
C CYS A 294 8.26 -4.75 23.33
N VAL A 295 9.10 -5.20 24.25
CA VAL A 295 10.14 -4.39 24.90
C VAL A 295 11.47 -5.12 24.92
N GLN A 296 12.57 -4.42 25.24
CA GLN A 296 13.85 -5.08 25.50
C GLN A 296 13.70 -6.05 26.69
N PRO A 297 14.27 -7.27 26.61
CA PRO A 297 14.35 -8.24 27.69
C PRO A 297 14.60 -7.62 29.08
N GLY A 298 13.66 -7.80 30.00
CA GLY A 298 13.74 -7.31 31.38
C GLY A 298 13.42 -5.82 31.58
N GLN A 299 12.90 -5.11 30.57
CA GLN A 299 12.33 -3.77 30.76
C GLN A 299 10.89 -3.82 31.26
N ASP A 300 10.40 -2.69 31.78
CA ASP A 300 9.00 -2.50 32.15
C ASP A 300 8.02 -2.88 31.02
N ALA A 301 6.80 -3.31 31.37
CA ALA A 301 5.82 -3.81 30.42
C ALA A 301 5.22 -2.74 29.50
N LEU A 302 5.05 -1.52 30.01
CA LEU A 302 4.27 -0.46 29.39
C LEU A 302 5.21 0.63 28.88
N ALA A 303 6.16 1.04 29.72
CA ALA A 303 7.15 2.07 29.44
C ALA A 303 8.50 1.51 28.93
N GLY A 304 8.62 0.19 28.79
CA GLY A 304 9.83 -0.46 28.30
C GLY A 304 10.17 -0.09 26.86
N ARG A 305 11.46 0.07 26.59
CA ARG A 305 11.98 0.55 25.29
C ARG A 305 12.58 -0.55 24.43
N LEU A 306 12.65 -0.30 23.13
CA LEU A 306 13.31 -1.11 22.14
C LEU A 306 14.56 -0.39 21.64
N PHE A 307 15.74 -0.95 21.89
CA PHE A 307 17.00 -0.31 21.52
C PHE A 307 17.45 -0.70 20.11
N THR A 308 18.05 0.27 19.41
CA THR A 308 18.65 0.10 18.09
C THR A 308 19.51 -1.15 18.00
N ARG A 309 19.29 -1.96 16.96
CA ARG A 309 20.04 -3.19 16.67
C ARG A 309 21.07 -2.96 15.58
N LEU A 310 22.03 -3.87 15.46
CA LEU A 310 22.95 -3.93 14.32
C LEU A 310 22.41 -4.94 13.32
N ALA A 311 22.42 -4.57 12.03
CA ALA A 311 22.08 -5.50 10.96
C ALA A 311 22.97 -6.76 11.00
N GLY A 312 22.36 -7.93 10.81
CA GLY A 312 23.03 -9.23 10.81
C GLY A 312 23.51 -9.70 12.19
N SER A 313 22.89 -9.21 13.26
CA SER A 313 23.14 -9.62 14.65
C SER A 313 21.84 -10.07 15.32
N ASP A 314 21.87 -11.19 16.03
CA ASP A 314 20.68 -11.81 16.62
C ASP A 314 20.23 -11.06 17.90
N PHE A 315 18.92 -10.98 18.16
CA PHE A 315 18.35 -10.38 19.37
C PHE A 315 16.97 -10.94 19.72
N SER A 316 16.61 -10.97 21.01
CA SER A 316 15.25 -11.31 21.48
C SER A 316 14.53 -10.11 22.08
N LEU A 317 13.20 -10.21 22.17
CA LEU A 317 12.29 -9.23 22.77
C LEU A 317 11.47 -9.90 23.90
N ASP A 318 11.04 -9.13 24.89
CA ASP A 318 9.91 -9.55 25.73
C ASP A 318 8.61 -9.11 25.06
N VAL A 319 7.62 -9.99 25.05
CA VAL A 319 6.27 -9.75 24.53
C VAL A 319 5.31 -9.83 25.72
N ILE A 320 4.50 -8.80 25.91
CA ILE A 320 3.61 -8.66 27.06
C ILE A 320 2.17 -8.49 26.59
N ALA A 321 1.27 -9.26 27.19
CA ALA A 321 -0.17 -9.06 27.11
C ALA A 321 -0.58 -7.91 28.04
N LEU A 322 -1.25 -6.90 27.51
CA LEU A 322 -1.67 -5.73 28.24
C LEU A 322 -3.18 -5.75 28.48
N ARG A 323 -3.61 -5.10 29.57
CA ARG A 323 -5.01 -4.88 29.92
C ARG A 323 -5.31 -3.39 29.98
N ASP A 324 -6.47 -3.01 29.49
CA ASP A 324 -7.12 -1.72 29.70
C ASP A 324 -7.94 -1.82 31.00
N SER A 325 -7.36 -1.31 32.10
CA SER A 325 -7.90 -1.54 33.45
C SER A 325 -8.97 -0.52 33.84
N ASP A 326 -9.03 0.62 33.17
CA ASP A 326 -10.02 1.68 33.41
C ASP A 326 -11.01 1.87 32.25
N GLY A 327 -10.82 1.18 31.12
CA GLY A 327 -11.74 1.12 29.98
C GLY A 327 -11.64 2.32 29.05
N ASP A 328 -10.49 3.00 29.01
CA ASP A 328 -10.27 4.21 28.22
C ASP A 328 -9.85 3.95 26.75
N GLY A 329 -9.66 2.68 26.39
CA GLY A 329 -9.18 2.22 25.08
C GLY A 329 -7.66 2.11 24.97
N LEU A 330 -6.90 2.38 26.05
CA LEU A 330 -5.44 2.32 26.09
C LEU A 330 -4.97 1.38 27.19
N ALA A 331 -4.45 0.22 26.80
CA ALA A 331 -3.97 -0.77 27.75
C ALA A 331 -2.86 -0.22 28.69
N ASP A 332 -3.18 -0.14 29.98
CA ASP A 332 -2.46 0.59 31.04
C ASP A 332 -1.82 -0.33 32.10
N ALA A 333 -2.13 -1.62 32.07
CA ALA A 333 -1.60 -2.64 32.96
C ALA A 333 -1.11 -3.88 32.20
N VAL A 334 -0.46 -4.81 32.92
CA VAL A 334 -0.18 -6.16 32.40
C VAL A 334 -1.41 -7.03 32.65
N ALA A 335 -1.89 -7.69 31.61
CA ALA A 335 -2.89 -8.76 31.71
C ALA A 335 -2.21 -10.01 32.32
N SER A 336 -1.90 -9.96 33.61
CA SER A 336 -1.15 -11.01 34.32
C SER A 336 -1.88 -12.37 34.38
N ASP A 337 -3.19 -12.33 34.18
CA ASP A 337 -4.15 -13.41 34.09
C ASP A 337 -4.50 -13.83 32.65
N TYR A 338 -3.89 -13.20 31.62
CA TYR A 338 -4.18 -13.45 30.20
C TYR A 338 -4.14 -14.93 29.77
N ALA A 339 -3.38 -15.77 30.46
CA ALA A 339 -3.31 -17.22 30.23
C ALA A 339 -3.67 -18.04 31.49
N ALA A 340 -4.52 -17.49 32.37
CA ALA A 340 -4.91 -18.13 33.64
C ALA A 340 -5.84 -19.34 33.41
N GLU A 341 -6.72 -19.30 32.42
CA GLU A 341 -7.64 -20.41 32.08
C GLU A 341 -7.03 -21.44 31.11
N GLY A 342 -5.85 -21.17 30.54
CA GLY A 342 -5.12 -22.09 29.65
C GLY A 342 -4.00 -21.43 28.85
N ASP A 343 -3.10 -22.24 28.29
CA ASP A 343 -2.01 -21.78 27.43
C ASP A 343 -2.56 -21.05 26.18
N ARG A 344 -2.26 -19.75 26.00
CA ARG A 344 -2.68 -18.95 24.83
C ARG A 344 -1.53 -18.74 23.85
N SER A 345 -1.79 -18.82 22.55
CA SER A 345 -0.77 -18.74 21.50
C SER A 345 -0.94 -17.50 20.64
N VAL A 346 0.13 -16.70 20.48
CA VAL A 346 0.13 -15.47 19.66
C VAL A 346 1.19 -15.52 18.56
N ARG A 347 0.90 -14.87 17.43
CA ARG A 347 1.87 -14.63 16.36
C ARG A 347 2.62 -13.33 16.63
N VAL A 348 3.95 -13.37 16.58
CA VAL A 348 4.83 -12.21 16.78
C VAL A 348 5.74 -12.05 15.56
N GLU A 349 5.81 -10.85 15.01
CA GLU A 349 6.61 -10.53 13.83
C GLU A 349 7.19 -9.12 13.94
N LEU A 350 8.22 -8.80 13.16
CA LEU A 350 8.71 -7.43 13.02
C LEU A 350 8.09 -6.79 11.79
N VAL A 351 7.70 -5.52 11.90
CA VAL A 351 7.05 -4.75 10.83
C VAL A 351 7.81 -3.47 10.54
N ASP A 352 7.85 -3.06 9.28
CA ASP A 352 8.36 -1.76 8.89
C ASP A 352 7.32 -0.69 9.19
N ALA A 353 7.59 0.14 10.19
CA ALA A 353 6.76 1.28 10.56
C ALA A 353 7.14 2.55 9.79
N SER A 354 7.96 2.44 8.73
CA SER A 354 8.59 3.60 8.08
C SER A 354 7.68 4.40 7.15
N SER A 355 6.52 3.84 6.77
CA SER A 355 5.41 4.50 6.06
C SER A 355 4.39 5.17 6.99
N GLY A 356 4.44 4.89 8.30
CA GLY A 356 3.29 5.13 9.19
C GLY A 356 2.12 4.18 8.87
N GLY A 357 0.97 4.44 9.50
CA GLY A 357 -0.25 3.64 9.38
C GLY A 357 -0.59 2.84 10.65
N ALA A 358 -1.79 2.24 10.64
CA ALA A 358 -2.27 1.38 11.71
C ALA A 358 -1.43 0.09 11.82
N CYS A 359 -1.27 -0.46 13.02
CA CYS A 359 -0.41 -1.62 13.25
C CYS A 359 -0.74 -2.82 12.32
N SER A 360 -2.04 -3.06 12.10
CA SER A 360 -2.55 -4.14 11.25
C SER A 360 -2.16 -4.01 9.77
N SER A 361 -1.90 -2.80 9.27
CA SER A 361 -1.53 -2.56 7.86
C SER A 361 -0.03 -2.36 7.61
N LEU A 362 0.80 -2.33 8.66
CA LEU A 362 2.26 -2.20 8.51
C LEU A 362 2.88 -3.42 7.78
N PRO A 363 3.78 -3.22 6.79
CA PRO A 363 4.43 -4.33 6.08
C PRO A 363 5.29 -5.20 7.01
N THR A 364 5.14 -6.52 6.96
CA THR A 364 6.00 -7.46 7.70
C THR A 364 7.42 -7.50 7.12
N ILE A 365 8.42 -7.43 7.99
CA ILE A 365 9.82 -7.73 7.66
C ILE A 365 9.95 -9.24 7.47
N THR A 366 10.17 -9.67 6.22
CA THR A 366 10.22 -11.07 5.80
C THR A 366 11.17 -11.91 6.69
N GLY A 367 10.72 -13.10 7.11
CA GLY A 367 11.51 -14.02 7.93
C GLY A 367 11.54 -13.71 9.43
N SER A 368 10.84 -12.67 9.90
CA SER A 368 10.81 -12.31 11.33
C SER A 368 9.66 -12.94 12.14
N ALA A 369 8.70 -13.60 11.50
CA ALA A 369 7.51 -14.13 12.17
C ALA A 369 7.79 -15.42 12.97
N GLN A 370 7.27 -15.49 14.19
CA GLN A 370 7.34 -16.63 15.11
C GLN A 370 6.05 -16.75 15.92
N THR A 371 5.77 -17.93 16.48
CA THR A 371 4.63 -18.15 17.40
C THR A 371 5.15 -18.28 18.82
N LEU A 372 4.54 -17.55 19.77
CA LEU A 372 4.85 -17.63 21.20
C LEU A 372 3.63 -18.15 21.97
N VAL A 373 3.88 -18.88 23.06
CA VAL A 373 2.84 -19.44 23.93
C VAL A 373 2.99 -18.83 25.32
N PHE A 374 1.92 -18.18 25.79
CA PHE A 374 1.76 -17.66 27.15
C PHE A 374 1.11 -18.72 28.03
N ARG A 375 1.66 -18.93 29.23
CA ARG A 375 1.12 -19.80 30.28
C ARG A 375 0.74 -18.98 31.49
N ALA A 376 -0.11 -19.52 32.36
CA ALA A 376 -0.44 -18.90 33.65
C ALA A 376 0.82 -18.51 34.47
N ALA A 377 1.88 -19.32 34.42
CA ALA A 377 3.13 -19.05 35.12
C ALA A 377 3.97 -17.89 34.53
N ASP A 378 3.70 -17.47 33.29
CA ASP A 378 4.40 -16.38 32.61
C ASP A 378 3.88 -15.00 33.03
N GLY A 379 2.76 -14.93 33.75
CA GLY A 379 2.22 -13.69 34.33
C GLY A 379 1.97 -12.58 33.29
N GLY A 380 1.53 -12.96 32.09
CA GLY A 380 1.31 -12.04 30.98
C GLY A 380 2.58 -11.60 30.22
N ARG A 381 3.75 -12.20 30.45
CA ARG A 381 5.02 -11.87 29.75
C ARG A 381 5.81 -13.10 29.28
N VAL A 382 6.06 -13.19 27.97
CA VAL A 382 6.89 -14.27 27.36
C VAL A 382 8.08 -13.66 26.61
N ARG A 383 9.24 -14.35 26.62
CA ARG A 383 10.40 -13.96 25.81
C ARG A 383 10.36 -14.60 24.43
N SER A 384 10.60 -13.81 23.40
CA SER A 384 10.69 -14.28 22.02
C SER A 384 11.91 -15.17 21.80
N HIS A 385 11.84 -16.04 20.80
CA HIS A 385 13.04 -16.59 20.16
C HIS A 385 13.84 -15.46 19.48
N ALA A 386 15.10 -15.74 19.17
CA ALA A 386 16.00 -14.74 18.58
C ALA A 386 15.55 -14.37 17.16
N PHE A 387 15.28 -13.08 16.95
CA PHE A 387 15.15 -12.47 15.63
C PHE A 387 16.55 -12.21 15.05
N ARG A 388 16.69 -12.41 13.74
CA ARG A 388 17.84 -11.97 12.96
C ARG A 388 17.35 -11.13 11.78
N VAL A 389 17.92 -9.94 11.61
CA VAL A 389 17.54 -9.02 10.52
C VAL A 389 18.82 -8.53 9.84
N ASP A 390 19.13 -9.07 8.66
CA ASP A 390 20.40 -8.82 7.97
C ASP A 390 20.46 -7.49 7.21
N ARG A 391 19.32 -6.81 7.03
CA ARG A 391 19.22 -5.47 6.40
C ARG A 391 19.04 -4.36 7.44
N ALA A 392 19.45 -3.14 7.09
CA ALA A 392 19.21 -1.96 7.90
C ALA A 392 17.80 -1.40 7.67
N TRP A 393 17.13 -0.99 8.75
CA TRP A 393 15.76 -0.48 8.75
C TRP A 393 15.68 0.77 9.63
N ARG A 394 15.14 1.86 9.08
CA ARG A 394 15.06 3.16 9.78
C ARG A 394 14.06 3.19 10.94
N SER A 395 13.10 2.25 10.96
CA SER A 395 11.87 2.36 11.75
C SER A 395 11.13 1.02 11.85
N VAL A 396 11.50 0.17 12.82
CA VAL A 396 10.92 -1.15 13.05
C VAL A 396 10.04 -1.15 14.30
N ARG A 397 8.89 -1.82 14.24
CA ARG A 397 8.07 -2.21 15.40
C ARG A 397 7.93 -3.73 15.46
N CYS A 398 7.57 -4.24 16.61
CA CYS A 398 7.18 -5.64 16.80
C CYS A 398 5.66 -5.71 16.84
N ARG A 399 5.04 -6.45 15.92
CA ARG A 399 3.59 -6.69 15.88
C ARG A 399 3.28 -8.04 16.54
N VAL A 400 2.24 -8.03 17.36
CA VAL A 400 1.64 -9.21 17.98
C VAL A 400 0.22 -9.32 17.49
N ARG A 401 -0.20 -10.53 17.12
CA ARG A 401 -1.58 -10.87 16.76
C ARG A 401 -2.01 -12.06 17.61
N ASP A 402 -3.12 -11.87 18.31
CA ASP A 402 -3.89 -12.93 18.96
C ASP A 402 -5.21 -13.10 18.23
N ASP A 403 -5.46 -14.31 17.72
CA ASP A 403 -6.67 -14.68 16.99
C ASP A 403 -7.54 -15.67 17.82
N SER A 404 -7.27 -15.82 19.13
CA SER A 404 -7.89 -16.86 19.98
C SER A 404 -9.20 -16.48 20.69
N GLY A 405 -9.65 -15.23 20.59
CA GLY A 405 -10.92 -14.73 21.15
C GLY A 405 -11.90 -14.19 20.09
N ASP A 406 -13.11 -13.84 20.52
CA ASP A 406 -14.21 -13.38 19.64
C ASP A 406 -13.90 -12.08 18.87
N ALA A 407 -12.91 -11.29 19.33
CA ALA A 407 -12.36 -10.13 18.63
C ALA A 407 -10.83 -10.29 18.51
N PRO A 408 -10.26 -10.44 17.29
CA PRO A 408 -8.82 -10.60 17.11
C PRO A 408 -8.04 -9.33 17.48
N VAL A 409 -7.05 -9.47 18.36
CA VAL A 409 -6.27 -8.36 18.91
C VAL A 409 -4.96 -8.24 18.14
N VAL A 410 -4.73 -7.06 17.56
CA VAL A 410 -3.52 -6.77 16.75
C VAL A 410 -2.86 -5.50 17.25
N ALA A 411 -1.75 -5.65 17.96
CA ALA A 411 -1.05 -4.53 18.58
C ALA A 411 0.43 -4.51 18.18
N CYS A 412 1.01 -3.31 18.18
CA CYS A 412 2.42 -3.09 17.86
C CYS A 412 3.11 -2.53 19.09
N SER A 413 4.40 -2.85 19.25
CA SER A 413 5.25 -2.30 20.28
C SER A 413 5.10 -0.78 20.38
N ALA A 414 4.87 -0.29 21.60
CA ALA A 414 4.72 1.13 21.89
C ALA A 414 5.95 1.90 21.39
N ASP A 415 7.15 1.36 21.62
CA ASP A 415 8.40 1.90 21.10
C ASP A 415 8.74 1.39 19.69
N ARG A 416 9.64 2.10 19.02
CA ARG A 416 10.07 1.89 17.63
C ARG A 416 11.60 2.01 17.55
N PHE A 417 12.26 0.97 17.06
CA PHE A 417 13.72 0.91 17.01
C PHE A 417 14.25 0.89 15.58
N ALA A 418 15.50 1.31 15.39
CA ALA A 418 16.19 1.14 14.12
C ALA A 418 17.01 -0.16 14.12
N VAL A 419 17.16 -0.79 12.95
CA VAL A 419 18.25 -1.73 12.70
C VAL A 419 19.29 -0.94 11.91
N ARG A 420 20.36 -0.49 12.55
CA ARG A 420 21.33 0.44 11.94
C ARG A 420 22.46 -0.29 11.19
N PRO A 421 23.05 0.32 10.14
CA PRO A 421 24.28 -0.17 9.52
C PRO A 421 25.50 0.06 10.44
N ARG A 422 26.65 -0.50 10.08
CA ARG A 422 27.86 -0.52 10.94
C ARG A 422 28.65 0.82 11.03
N GLY A 423 28.34 1.90 10.29
CA GLY A 423 28.97 3.23 10.48
C GLY A 423 28.55 4.37 9.51
N PHE A 424 28.85 5.64 9.84
CA PHE A 424 28.65 6.90 9.04
C PHE A 424 29.46 8.10 9.65
N VAL A 425 30.00 9.06 8.85
CA VAL A 425 30.90 10.17 9.31
C VAL A 425 30.86 11.43 8.40
N LEU A 426 30.97 12.67 8.95
CA LEU A 426 31.30 13.95 8.26
C LEU A 426 31.96 15.00 9.22
N ASP A 427 32.74 15.96 8.69
CA ASP A 427 33.59 16.93 9.44
C ASP A 427 33.73 18.31 8.73
N SER A 428 34.17 19.40 9.41
CA SER A 428 34.24 20.82 8.91
C SER A 428 35.55 21.57 9.28
N PRO A 429 36.01 22.65 8.58
CA PRO A 429 36.08 24.01 9.22
C PRO A 429 36.31 25.30 8.32
N THR A 430 36.13 26.49 8.94
CA THR A 430 36.76 27.85 8.81
C THR A 430 37.16 28.54 7.47
N LEU A 431 36.96 29.87 7.40
CA LEU A 431 37.29 30.79 6.28
C LEU A 431 38.51 31.71 6.52
N ASN A 432 39.36 31.91 5.49
CA ASN A 432 40.25 33.07 5.34
C ASN A 432 40.71 33.32 3.88
N ASN A 433 40.92 34.60 3.50
CA ASN A 433 41.51 35.11 2.24
C ASN A 433 40.68 35.06 0.93
N ALA A 434 39.44 35.57 0.93
CA ALA A 434 38.73 36.13 -0.25
C ALA A 434 38.56 35.26 -1.51
N THR A 435 38.94 33.99 -1.48
CA THR A 435 38.59 32.96 -2.48
C THR A 435 37.96 31.80 -1.73
N ALA A 436 36.65 31.62 -1.86
CA ALA A 436 35.93 30.52 -1.22
C ALA A 436 36.17 29.22 -1.98
N SER A 437 37.26 28.51 -1.68
CA SER A 437 37.58 27.19 -2.22
C SER A 437 37.16 26.08 -1.25
N GLY A 438 36.23 25.21 -1.68
CA GLY A 438 35.82 24.03 -0.91
C GLY A 438 36.09 22.75 -1.71
N SER A 439 36.97 21.88 -1.23
CA SER A 439 37.33 20.62 -1.90
C SER A 439 36.37 19.45 -1.61
N ASN A 440 35.48 19.60 -0.63
CA ASN A 440 34.77 18.47 -0.01
C ASN A 440 33.27 18.42 -0.35
N PHE A 441 32.80 19.24 -1.30
CA PHE A 441 31.42 19.14 -1.79
C PHE A 441 31.20 17.77 -2.44
N ARG A 442 30.18 17.04 -1.97
CA ARG A 442 29.72 15.78 -2.56
C ARG A 442 28.23 15.88 -2.81
N TYR A 443 27.84 15.54 -4.03
CA TYR A 443 26.46 15.30 -4.42
C TYR A 443 26.44 13.91 -5.04
N ASP A 444 25.70 13.00 -4.41
CA ASP A 444 25.67 11.57 -4.67
C ASP A 444 24.31 11.11 -5.24
N GLU A 445 23.53 12.08 -5.72
CA GLU A 445 22.19 11.92 -6.30
C GLU A 445 22.13 12.28 -7.79
N VAL A 446 21.00 11.93 -8.38
CA VAL A 446 20.48 12.39 -9.67
C VAL A 446 19.73 13.70 -9.51
N GLY A 447 19.75 14.50 -10.57
CA GLY A 447 19.02 15.75 -10.69
C GLY A 447 19.92 16.98 -10.56
N ALA A 448 19.41 18.05 -9.99
CA ALA A 448 20.16 19.30 -9.82
C ALA A 448 20.12 19.77 -8.35
N PHE A 449 21.12 20.56 -7.96
CA PHE A 449 21.13 21.27 -6.69
C PHE A 449 21.25 22.78 -6.90
N ARG A 450 20.96 23.57 -5.87
CA ARG A 450 21.22 25.02 -5.86
C ARG A 450 21.55 25.50 -4.46
N PHE A 451 22.32 26.57 -4.36
CA PHE A 451 22.51 27.27 -3.11
C PHE A 451 21.22 28.03 -2.77
N ARG A 452 20.74 27.90 -1.53
CA ARG A 452 19.62 28.71 -1.02
C ARG A 452 20.12 30.12 -0.67
N SER A 453 19.21 31.07 -0.47
CA SER A 453 19.56 32.38 0.13
C SER A 453 20.39 32.17 1.41
N GLY A 454 21.45 32.96 1.59
CA GLY A 454 22.33 32.91 2.76
C GLY A 454 23.29 31.71 2.85
N ALA A 455 23.30 30.80 1.87
CA ALA A 455 24.08 29.54 1.92
C ALA A 455 25.56 29.71 1.53
N ILE A 456 25.88 30.69 0.68
CA ILE A 456 27.24 31.20 0.50
C ILE A 456 27.34 32.44 1.39
N ARG A 457 28.16 32.37 2.44
CA ARG A 457 28.29 33.42 3.47
C ARG A 457 29.76 33.63 3.84
N ASP A 458 30.17 34.89 3.90
CA ASP A 458 31.41 35.35 4.52
C ASP A 458 31.04 36.21 5.75
N SER A 459 31.31 35.68 6.94
CA SER A 459 31.14 36.36 8.23
C SER A 459 32.46 36.91 8.79
N GLY A 460 33.55 36.80 8.03
CA GLY A 460 34.88 37.29 8.39
C GLY A 460 35.23 38.64 7.76
N PHE A 461 34.57 39.00 6.65
CA PHE A 461 34.83 40.23 5.90
C PHE A 461 34.74 41.51 6.76
N THR A 462 33.74 41.61 7.63
CA THR A 462 33.52 42.78 8.50
C THR A 462 34.17 42.62 9.89
N ALA A 463 35.18 41.75 10.05
CA ALA A 463 35.76 41.48 11.38
C ALA A 463 36.30 42.73 12.10
N VAL A 464 36.71 43.77 11.35
CA VAL A 464 37.17 45.06 11.91
C VAL A 464 35.99 45.95 12.31
N ASP A 465 34.95 46.02 11.49
CA ASP A 465 33.81 46.94 11.65
C ASP A 465 32.64 46.32 12.47
N SER A 466 32.75 45.04 12.83
CA SER A 466 31.76 44.32 13.67
C SER A 466 31.58 44.88 15.09
N GLY A 467 32.43 45.83 15.51
CA GLY A 467 32.44 46.50 16.81
C GLY A 467 31.31 47.49 17.09
N GLY A 468 30.15 47.34 16.45
CA GLY A 468 28.95 48.17 16.69
C GLY A 468 28.29 48.73 15.42
N ASP A 469 29.02 48.78 14.30
CA ASP A 469 28.59 49.46 13.07
C ASP A 469 27.76 48.56 12.13
N CYS A 470 27.74 47.24 12.36
CA CYS A 470 26.90 46.27 11.66
C CYS A 470 26.19 45.28 12.61
N LEU A 471 25.22 44.55 12.07
CA LEU A 471 24.40 43.55 12.78
C LEU A 471 25.05 42.16 12.69
N VAL A 472 25.73 41.76 13.76
CA VAL A 472 26.47 40.48 13.85
C VAL A 472 25.54 39.28 13.60
N GLY A 473 25.97 38.33 12.75
CA GLY A 473 25.19 37.13 12.39
C GLY A 473 24.05 37.37 11.39
N SER A 474 23.79 38.63 11.03
CA SER A 474 22.80 38.99 10.01
C SER A 474 23.48 39.25 8.67
N SER A 475 22.82 38.87 7.58
CA SER A 475 23.22 39.17 6.21
C SER A 475 22.23 40.09 5.50
N THR A 476 21.48 40.89 6.26
CA THR A 476 20.53 41.87 5.69
C THR A 476 21.26 43.02 5.00
N THR A 477 20.82 43.39 3.81
CA THR A 477 21.22 44.64 3.15
C THR A 477 20.30 45.81 3.49
N GLN A 478 19.19 45.56 4.20
CA GLN A 478 18.30 46.59 4.72
C GLN A 478 18.81 47.09 6.07
N ALA A 479 18.95 48.41 6.19
CA ALA A 479 19.39 49.06 7.42
C ALA A 479 18.32 49.00 8.52
N ASP A 480 18.74 48.81 9.77
CA ASP A 480 17.88 48.97 10.94
C ASP A 480 17.53 50.45 11.20
N ALA A 481 16.71 50.70 12.23
CA ALA A 481 16.31 52.06 12.63
C ALA A 481 17.49 52.97 13.08
N THR A 482 18.71 52.42 13.21
CA THR A 482 19.95 53.15 13.52
C THR A 482 20.91 53.24 12.33
N GLY A 483 20.52 52.74 11.15
CA GLY A 483 21.31 52.80 9.91
C GLY A 483 22.22 51.60 9.66
N ARG A 484 22.18 50.56 10.50
CA ARG A 484 23.13 49.44 10.45
C ARG A 484 22.60 48.26 9.61
N ILE A 485 23.46 47.71 8.76
CA ILE A 485 23.18 46.53 7.93
C ILE A 485 23.85 45.27 8.52
N GLY A 486 23.62 44.10 7.93
CA GLY A 486 24.24 42.84 8.35
C GLY A 486 25.77 42.84 8.25
N CYS A 487 26.43 42.22 9.23
CA CYS A 487 27.88 41.97 9.17
C CYS A 487 28.26 40.86 8.18
N ASP A 488 27.36 39.92 7.93
CA ASP A 488 27.67 38.76 7.07
C ASP A 488 27.36 39.08 5.61
N ILE A 489 28.34 38.94 4.72
CA ILE A 489 28.10 39.05 3.28
C ILE A 489 27.59 37.69 2.78
N ALA A 490 26.36 37.63 2.29
CA ALA A 490 25.79 36.39 1.78
C ALA A 490 24.96 36.58 0.51
N ASN A 491 24.72 35.49 -0.24
CA ASN A 491 23.87 35.54 -1.43
C ASN A 491 22.40 35.84 -1.03
N ALA A 492 21.86 36.96 -1.52
CA ALA A 492 20.50 37.38 -1.19
C ALA A 492 19.43 36.42 -1.72
N ASP A 493 19.58 35.96 -2.96
CA ASP A 493 18.66 35.04 -3.62
C ASP A 493 19.24 33.62 -3.76
N PRO A 494 18.40 32.58 -3.92
CA PRO A 494 18.86 31.26 -4.33
C PRO A 494 19.61 31.31 -5.66
N SER A 495 20.67 30.51 -5.82
CA SER A 495 21.34 30.39 -7.11
C SER A 495 20.43 29.79 -8.17
N ALA A 496 20.81 29.96 -9.45
CA ALA A 496 20.35 29.07 -10.51
C ALA A 496 20.64 27.60 -10.14
N TRP A 497 19.89 26.68 -10.75
CA TRP A 497 20.15 25.25 -10.62
C TRP A 497 21.50 24.90 -11.25
N ILE A 498 22.28 24.09 -10.54
CA ILE A 498 23.63 23.68 -10.89
C ILE A 498 23.60 22.21 -11.29
N GLY A 499 24.03 21.95 -12.52
CA GLY A 499 24.16 20.62 -13.09
C GLY A 499 22.84 19.96 -13.48
N ARG A 500 23.01 18.76 -14.04
CA ARG A 500 21.98 17.73 -14.20
C ARG A 500 22.74 16.40 -14.08
N PHE A 501 22.88 15.93 -12.85
CA PHE A 501 23.57 14.70 -12.53
C PHE A 501 22.66 13.51 -12.87
N VAL A 502 23.27 12.45 -13.38
CA VAL A 502 22.61 11.24 -13.89
C VAL A 502 23.22 10.03 -13.18
N PRO A 503 22.58 8.84 -13.22
CA PRO A 503 23.16 7.65 -12.62
C PRO A 503 24.55 7.36 -13.20
N ALA A 504 25.43 6.78 -12.39
CA ALA A 504 26.71 6.30 -12.88
C ALA A 504 26.58 4.95 -13.60
N SER A 505 25.64 4.11 -13.14
CA SER A 505 25.37 2.80 -13.73
C SER A 505 23.99 2.26 -13.35
N PHE A 506 23.54 1.25 -14.08
CA PHE A 506 22.41 0.41 -13.68
C PHE A 506 22.90 -0.95 -13.13
N VAL A 507 22.20 -1.48 -12.13
CA VAL A 507 22.32 -2.89 -11.70
C VAL A 507 20.99 -3.58 -11.95
N VAL A 508 21.01 -4.76 -12.55
CA VAL A 508 19.80 -5.51 -12.93
C VAL A 508 19.79 -6.87 -12.25
N SER A 509 18.63 -7.28 -11.74
CA SER A 509 18.39 -8.59 -11.13
C SER A 509 17.05 -9.16 -11.58
N VAL A 510 16.99 -10.47 -11.82
CA VAL A 510 15.70 -11.15 -12.02
C VAL A 510 14.95 -11.20 -10.68
N SER A 511 13.73 -10.69 -10.66
CA SER A 511 12.83 -10.72 -9.50
C SER A 511 11.98 -11.99 -9.50
N ASP A 512 11.44 -12.35 -10.67
CA ASP A 512 10.74 -13.60 -10.94
C ASP A 512 11.12 -14.08 -12.36
N PRO A 513 11.64 -15.31 -12.54
CA PRO A 513 11.99 -15.82 -13.86
C PRO A 513 10.75 -16.15 -14.73
N GLY A 514 9.56 -16.25 -14.15
CA GLY A 514 8.31 -16.59 -14.84
C GLY A 514 8.06 -18.10 -15.02
N ARG A 515 6.93 -18.42 -15.68
CA ARG A 515 6.49 -19.78 -16.03
C ARG A 515 5.78 -19.78 -17.38
N LEU A 516 6.04 -20.79 -18.21
CA LEU A 516 5.36 -21.01 -19.48
C LEU A 516 4.01 -21.75 -19.30
N ALA A 517 3.07 -21.47 -20.18
CA ALA A 517 1.75 -22.11 -20.24
C ALA A 517 1.76 -23.29 -21.21
N ASN A 518 1.14 -24.40 -20.80
CA ASN A 518 0.80 -25.51 -21.69
C ASN A 518 -0.28 -25.07 -22.71
N SER A 519 -0.18 -25.55 -23.94
CA SER A 519 -1.18 -25.33 -24.99
C SER A 519 -2.39 -26.26 -24.81
N CYS A 520 -2.21 -27.43 -24.19
CA CYS A 520 -3.29 -28.34 -23.82
C CYS A 520 -3.04 -28.96 -22.44
N GLY A 521 -3.63 -28.37 -21.39
CA GLY A 521 -3.64 -28.91 -20.02
C GLY A 521 -2.24 -29.13 -19.42
N SER A 522 -1.70 -30.33 -19.61
CA SER A 522 -0.42 -30.80 -19.05
C SER A 522 0.77 -30.74 -20.02
N PHE A 523 0.57 -30.42 -21.31
CA PHE A 523 1.63 -30.41 -22.32
C PHE A 523 1.38 -29.40 -23.46
N SER A 524 2.37 -29.24 -24.34
CA SER A 524 2.21 -28.64 -25.67
C SER A 524 2.86 -29.51 -26.74
N TYR A 525 2.39 -29.41 -27.99
CA TYR A 525 3.11 -30.01 -29.11
C TYR A 525 4.26 -29.11 -29.58
N ILE A 526 5.34 -29.73 -30.04
CA ILE A 526 6.40 -29.06 -30.80
C ILE A 526 5.77 -28.42 -32.05
N GLY A 527 6.14 -27.19 -32.40
CA GLY A 527 5.46 -26.41 -33.45
C GLY A 527 4.25 -25.60 -32.99
N GLN A 528 3.73 -25.80 -31.76
CA GLN A 528 2.78 -24.87 -31.15
C GLN A 528 3.51 -23.69 -30.50
N ALA A 529 2.89 -22.51 -30.57
CA ALA A 529 3.39 -21.30 -29.91
C ALA A 529 3.01 -21.31 -28.41
N ILE A 530 3.98 -21.57 -27.54
CA ILE A 530 3.83 -21.43 -26.09
C ILE A 530 4.15 -19.99 -25.65
N GLY A 531 3.62 -19.57 -24.51
CA GLY A 531 3.83 -18.22 -23.95
C GLY A 531 3.78 -18.26 -22.44
N TYR A 532 3.87 -17.10 -21.77
CA TYR A 532 3.84 -17.05 -20.31
C TYR A 532 2.46 -17.34 -19.71
N ASP A 533 2.45 -18.21 -18.68
CA ASP A 533 1.40 -18.33 -17.67
C ASP A 533 1.65 -17.29 -16.56
N LEU A 534 2.91 -17.19 -16.12
CA LEU A 534 3.41 -16.12 -15.26
C LEU A 534 4.52 -15.34 -16.00
N PRO A 535 4.28 -14.07 -16.38
CA PRO A 535 5.28 -13.19 -16.99
C PRO A 535 6.56 -13.03 -16.14
N PRO A 536 7.76 -13.13 -16.72
CA PRO A 536 9.01 -12.78 -16.04
C PRO A 536 9.05 -11.32 -15.62
N SER A 537 9.68 -11.04 -14.47
CA SER A 537 9.91 -9.69 -13.97
C SER A 537 11.35 -9.48 -13.49
N LEU A 538 11.90 -8.31 -13.77
CA LEU A 538 13.25 -7.90 -13.40
C LEU A 538 13.19 -6.56 -12.65
N ARG A 539 14.17 -6.33 -11.77
CA ARG A 539 14.38 -5.03 -11.12
C ARG A 539 15.67 -4.40 -11.62
N ILE A 540 15.59 -3.14 -12.01
CA ILE A 540 16.70 -2.31 -12.49
C ILE A 540 16.89 -1.20 -11.44
N GLU A 541 18.10 -1.05 -10.90
CA GLU A 541 18.43 0.00 -9.93
C GLU A 541 19.38 1.01 -10.54
N ALA A 542 19.01 2.30 -10.50
CA ALA A 542 19.91 3.41 -10.81
C ALA A 542 20.89 3.62 -9.65
N ARG A 543 22.20 3.64 -9.92
CA ARG A 543 23.23 3.76 -8.88
C ARG A 543 24.25 4.86 -9.19
N ASN A 544 24.76 5.51 -8.15
CA ASN A 544 25.85 6.49 -8.24
C ASN A 544 27.23 5.80 -8.30
N ARG A 545 28.31 6.60 -8.42
CA ARG A 545 29.69 6.09 -8.50
C ARG A 545 30.18 5.35 -7.24
N ALA A 546 29.50 5.50 -6.11
CA ALA A 546 29.78 4.75 -4.88
C ALA A 546 28.95 3.45 -4.77
N GLY A 547 28.10 3.16 -5.76
CA GLY A 547 27.28 1.96 -5.82
C GLY A 547 26.00 2.01 -4.97
N THR A 548 25.60 3.17 -4.43
CA THR A 548 24.32 3.34 -3.74
C THR A 548 23.22 3.79 -4.70
N ILE A 549 21.97 3.39 -4.43
CA ILE A 549 20.81 3.73 -5.27
C ILE A 549 20.56 5.24 -5.26
N THR A 550 20.34 5.83 -6.43
CA THR A 550 19.94 7.24 -6.61
C THR A 550 18.42 7.35 -6.60
N ARG A 551 17.85 7.69 -5.45
CA ARG A 551 16.40 7.75 -5.20
C ARG A 551 15.67 8.82 -6.01
N ASN A 552 16.32 9.90 -6.45
CA ASN A 552 15.68 10.88 -7.31
C ASN A 552 15.64 10.46 -8.79
N TYR A 553 16.14 9.27 -9.15
CA TYR A 553 15.94 8.71 -10.50
C TYR A 553 14.51 8.17 -10.64
N THR A 554 13.58 9.11 -10.82
CA THR A 554 12.13 8.90 -10.93
C THR A 554 11.52 10.06 -11.72
N GLY A 555 10.35 9.86 -12.33
CA GLY A 555 9.61 10.89 -13.05
C GLY A 555 10.45 11.59 -14.14
N ASP A 556 10.51 12.93 -14.11
CA ASP A 556 11.26 13.73 -15.09
C ASP A 556 12.78 13.43 -15.12
N TYR A 557 13.34 12.84 -14.07
CA TYR A 557 14.75 12.43 -14.02
C TYR A 557 14.99 11.00 -14.48
N MET A 558 13.95 10.15 -14.54
CA MET A 558 14.02 8.85 -15.18
C MET A 558 14.13 9.04 -16.69
N LYS A 559 15.18 8.46 -17.30
CA LYS A 559 15.49 8.59 -18.74
C LYS A 559 15.70 7.27 -19.46
N LEU A 560 15.50 6.16 -18.75
CA LEU A 560 15.46 4.83 -19.33
C LEU A 560 14.07 4.56 -19.90
N ASP A 561 14.01 4.22 -21.17
CA ASP A 561 12.83 3.71 -21.83
C ASP A 561 13.09 2.30 -22.41
N THR A 562 12.12 1.75 -23.12
CA THR A 562 12.19 0.39 -23.67
C THR A 562 13.18 0.24 -24.83
N THR A 563 13.58 1.34 -25.49
CA THR A 563 14.63 1.33 -26.53
C THR A 563 16.02 1.17 -25.93
N GLY A 564 16.18 1.50 -24.65
CA GLY A 564 17.39 1.30 -23.86
C GLY A 564 17.67 -0.14 -23.43
N LEU A 565 16.80 -1.10 -23.80
CA LEU A 565 16.90 -2.51 -23.40
C LEU A 565 17.43 -3.37 -24.54
N SER A 566 18.62 -3.94 -24.39
CA SER A 566 19.23 -4.81 -25.40
C SER A 566 19.04 -6.29 -25.04
N PHE A 567 18.21 -6.99 -25.81
CA PHE A 567 17.96 -8.43 -25.67
C PHE A 567 18.60 -9.24 -26.81
N VAL A 568 18.96 -10.49 -26.52
CA VAL A 568 19.23 -11.54 -27.50
C VAL A 568 18.15 -12.60 -27.36
N ASP A 569 17.34 -12.75 -28.40
CA ASP A 569 16.29 -13.75 -28.48
C ASP A 569 16.87 -15.17 -28.53
N PRO A 570 16.25 -16.16 -27.84
CA PRO A 570 16.66 -17.55 -27.90
C PRO A 570 16.36 -18.13 -29.29
N VAL A 571 17.37 -18.81 -29.86
CA VAL A 571 17.27 -19.51 -31.16
C VAL A 571 17.25 -21.03 -31.04
N ALA A 572 17.50 -21.55 -29.84
CA ALA A 572 17.47 -22.97 -29.51
C ALA A 572 17.20 -23.20 -28.01
N ASP A 573 16.81 -24.42 -27.66
CA ASP A 573 16.73 -24.90 -26.28
C ASP A 573 18.13 -25.02 -25.66
N ALA A 574 18.26 -24.70 -24.37
CA ALA A 574 19.54 -24.75 -23.67
C ALA A 574 19.90 -26.16 -23.14
N SER A 575 19.00 -27.13 -23.24
CA SER A 575 19.14 -28.48 -22.67
C SER A 575 18.76 -29.62 -23.63
N ALA A 576 17.74 -29.41 -24.47
CA ALA A 576 17.20 -30.43 -25.35
C ALA A 576 18.03 -30.57 -26.63
N ILE A 577 18.58 -31.76 -26.84
CA ILE A 577 19.36 -32.14 -28.02
C ILE A 577 18.47 -33.00 -28.93
N GLY A 578 18.53 -32.73 -30.23
CA GLY A 578 17.74 -33.42 -31.24
C GLY A 578 18.13 -34.87 -31.50
N ALA A 579 17.41 -35.49 -32.44
CA ALA A 579 17.55 -36.91 -32.79
C ALA A 579 18.95 -37.29 -33.35
N ASP A 580 19.77 -36.31 -33.76
CA ASP A 580 21.16 -36.50 -34.15
C ASP A 580 22.11 -36.73 -32.95
N GLY A 581 21.65 -36.45 -31.73
CA GLY A 581 22.43 -36.53 -30.50
C GLY A 581 23.48 -35.43 -30.33
N SER A 582 23.43 -34.34 -31.12
CA SER A 582 24.43 -33.26 -31.06
C SER A 582 23.88 -31.84 -31.22
N THR A 583 22.80 -31.64 -31.98
CA THR A 583 22.27 -30.31 -32.31
C THR A 583 21.18 -29.91 -31.30
N PRO A 584 21.30 -28.75 -30.61
CA PRO A 584 20.22 -28.22 -29.77
C PRO A 584 18.95 -27.95 -30.57
N LEU A 585 17.79 -28.25 -30.01
CA LEU A 585 16.51 -28.07 -30.70
C LEU A 585 16.24 -26.60 -31.02
N ALA A 586 16.04 -26.29 -32.30
CA ALA A 586 15.79 -24.94 -32.76
C ALA A 586 14.43 -24.41 -32.32
N LEU A 587 14.37 -23.13 -31.95
CA LEU A 587 13.12 -22.43 -31.65
C LEU A 587 13.19 -20.99 -32.15
N ALA A 588 12.03 -20.42 -32.44
CA ALA A 588 11.87 -19.02 -32.78
C ALA A 588 11.06 -18.31 -31.68
N MET A 589 11.48 -17.09 -31.34
CA MET A 589 10.76 -16.20 -30.46
C MET A 589 10.05 -15.09 -31.26
N GLN A 590 8.78 -14.85 -30.95
CA GLN A 590 8.09 -13.62 -31.29
C GLN A 590 8.06 -12.74 -30.03
N ALA A 591 8.82 -11.65 -30.05
CA ALA A 591 8.86 -10.70 -28.96
C ALA A 591 7.49 -9.99 -28.78
N GLY A 592 7.03 -9.97 -27.53
CA GLY A 592 5.91 -9.17 -27.07
C GLY A 592 6.36 -7.82 -26.52
N SER A 593 5.58 -7.27 -25.59
CA SER A 593 5.84 -5.97 -24.98
C SER A 593 6.89 -6.03 -23.88
N ARG A 594 7.60 -4.92 -23.71
CA ARG A 594 8.47 -4.62 -22.56
C ARG A 594 7.78 -3.51 -21.76
N VAL A 595 7.49 -3.75 -20.49
CA VAL A 595 6.78 -2.78 -19.64
C VAL A 595 7.71 -2.34 -18.53
N LEU A 596 8.02 -1.04 -18.48
CA LEU A 596 8.81 -0.41 -17.41
C LEU A 596 7.86 0.35 -16.46
N VAL A 597 8.01 0.13 -15.17
CA VAL A 597 7.26 0.82 -14.10
C VAL A 597 8.25 1.46 -13.14
N ASP A 598 8.09 2.77 -12.91
CA ASP A 598 8.83 3.54 -11.91
C ASP A 598 8.31 3.23 -10.49
N ASN A 599 9.20 2.78 -9.61
CA ASN A 599 8.86 2.45 -8.23
C ASN A 599 8.99 3.67 -7.29
N GLY A 600 9.43 4.84 -7.78
CA GLY A 600 9.57 6.08 -7.01
C GLY A 600 10.73 6.09 -6.00
N ASP A 601 11.62 5.09 -6.05
CA ASP A 601 12.70 4.87 -5.09
C ASP A 601 14.10 4.84 -5.73
N GLY A 602 14.22 5.18 -7.02
CA GLY A 602 15.44 5.00 -7.81
C GLY A 602 15.57 3.63 -8.48
N SER A 603 14.52 2.81 -8.44
CA SER A 603 14.45 1.54 -9.16
C SER A 603 13.23 1.44 -10.09
N LEU A 604 13.38 0.61 -11.12
CA LEU A 604 12.38 0.31 -12.12
C LEU A 604 12.06 -1.18 -12.09
N THR A 605 10.79 -1.52 -12.30
CA THR A 605 10.33 -2.89 -12.53
C THR A 605 10.12 -3.09 -14.03
N LEU A 606 10.83 -4.06 -14.63
CA LEU A 606 10.70 -4.47 -16.02
C LEU A 606 9.96 -5.79 -16.12
N SER A 607 8.80 -5.81 -16.79
CA SER A 607 8.01 -7.01 -17.05
C SER A 607 7.99 -7.37 -18.54
N LEU A 608 8.10 -8.67 -18.84
CA LEU A 608 8.07 -9.21 -20.20
C LEU A 608 6.71 -9.82 -20.49
N VAL A 609 5.92 -9.22 -21.39
CA VAL A 609 4.50 -9.56 -21.56
C VAL A 609 4.19 -9.97 -22.99
N GLY A 610 3.63 -11.17 -23.15
CA GLY A 610 3.11 -11.64 -24.44
C GLY A 610 4.16 -12.22 -25.40
N ASP A 611 5.38 -12.48 -24.94
CA ASP A 611 6.35 -13.25 -25.72
C ASP A 611 5.79 -14.64 -26.07
N ARG A 612 6.07 -15.10 -27.30
CA ARG A 612 5.70 -16.42 -27.79
C ARG A 612 6.93 -17.16 -28.31
N PHE A 613 6.99 -18.46 -28.03
CA PHE A 613 8.08 -19.33 -28.43
C PHE A 613 7.52 -20.51 -29.21
N THR A 614 8.09 -20.79 -30.38
CA THR A 614 7.68 -21.89 -31.24
C THR A 614 8.90 -22.71 -31.60
N TYR A 615 8.92 -23.98 -31.18
CA TYR A 615 9.97 -24.92 -31.56
C TYR A 615 9.78 -25.33 -33.02
N ALA A 616 10.89 -25.56 -33.73
CA ALA A 616 10.83 -26.17 -35.06
C ALA A 616 10.21 -27.57 -34.94
N HIS A 617 9.17 -27.83 -35.73
CA HIS A 617 8.63 -29.17 -35.93
C HIS A 617 9.33 -29.72 -37.18
N ASP A 618 10.32 -30.58 -36.95
CA ASP A 618 11.16 -31.20 -37.97
C ASP A 618 11.72 -32.54 -37.49
N ALA A 619 12.46 -33.24 -38.37
CA ALA A 619 13.04 -34.55 -38.06
C ALA A 619 14.10 -34.55 -36.93
N LEU A 620 14.73 -33.41 -36.60
CA LEU A 620 15.62 -33.31 -35.43
C LEU A 620 14.81 -33.22 -34.14
N ALA A 621 13.63 -32.60 -34.18
CA ALA A 621 12.72 -32.47 -33.04
C ALA A 621 11.94 -33.76 -32.71
N GLN A 622 12.03 -34.81 -33.53
CA GLN A 622 11.41 -36.11 -33.28
C GLN A 622 12.17 -36.92 -32.20
N ILE A 623 12.10 -36.45 -30.96
CA ILE A 623 12.66 -37.08 -29.76
C ILE A 623 11.56 -37.45 -28.74
N ALA A 624 11.93 -38.21 -27.70
CA ALA A 624 11.03 -38.48 -26.58
C ALA A 624 10.63 -37.17 -25.85
N PRO A 625 9.49 -37.14 -25.13
CA PRO A 625 9.02 -35.93 -24.46
C PRO A 625 10.05 -35.34 -23.49
N PHE A 626 10.20 -34.03 -23.52
CA PHE A 626 11.17 -33.27 -22.71
C PHE A 626 10.52 -32.02 -22.12
N THR A 627 11.16 -31.39 -21.14
CA THR A 627 10.74 -30.08 -20.61
C THR A 627 11.59 -28.99 -21.25
N SER A 628 10.95 -27.94 -21.77
CA SER A 628 11.63 -26.81 -22.42
C SER A 628 12.58 -26.05 -21.47
N ASP A 629 13.78 -25.70 -21.94
CA ASP A 629 14.74 -24.80 -21.26
C ASP A 629 15.04 -23.60 -22.17
N ILE A 630 14.12 -22.63 -22.14
CA ILE A 630 14.21 -21.39 -22.92
C ILE A 630 14.95 -20.33 -22.11
N ARG A 631 15.95 -19.68 -22.70
CA ARG A 631 16.75 -18.65 -22.03
C ARG A 631 16.85 -17.38 -22.87
N LEU A 632 16.01 -16.41 -22.55
CA LEU A 632 16.13 -15.05 -23.09
C LEU A 632 17.26 -14.32 -22.37
N VAL A 633 18.12 -13.58 -23.09
CA VAL A 633 19.27 -12.89 -22.47
C VAL A 633 19.13 -11.38 -22.60
N LEU A 634 19.10 -10.67 -21.47
CA LEU A 634 19.25 -9.22 -21.41
C LEU A 634 20.74 -8.89 -21.41
N GLN A 635 21.27 -8.36 -22.51
CA GLN A 635 22.69 -8.03 -22.65
C GLN A 635 23.08 -6.74 -21.93
N SER A 636 22.27 -5.70 -22.01
CA SER A 636 22.54 -4.41 -21.38
C SER A 636 21.29 -3.54 -21.24
N VAL A 637 21.38 -2.58 -20.32
CA VAL A 637 20.42 -1.50 -20.09
C VAL A 637 21.17 -0.18 -20.21
N THR A 638 20.69 0.74 -21.05
CA THR A 638 21.28 2.08 -21.24
C THR A 638 20.19 3.13 -21.37
N ASP A 639 20.29 4.22 -20.62
CA ASP A 639 19.30 5.30 -20.70
C ASP A 639 19.68 6.38 -21.73
N THR A 640 18.76 7.31 -22.00
CA THR A 640 18.97 8.39 -22.98
C THR A 640 20.01 9.44 -22.55
N ASP A 641 20.49 9.39 -21.30
CA ASP A 641 21.62 10.19 -20.80
C ASP A 641 22.97 9.47 -20.94
N GLY A 642 22.97 8.18 -21.33
CA GLY A 642 24.16 7.35 -21.46
C GLY A 642 24.59 6.65 -20.16
N ALA A 643 23.79 6.70 -19.09
CA ALA A 643 24.00 5.81 -17.95
C ALA A 643 23.71 4.37 -18.38
N THR A 644 24.54 3.41 -17.96
CA THR A 644 24.46 2.04 -18.48
C THR A 644 24.78 0.99 -17.42
N SER A 645 24.23 -0.22 -17.56
CA SER A 645 24.69 -1.40 -16.83
C SER A 645 26.04 -1.93 -17.33
N GLY A 646 26.49 -1.49 -18.51
CA GLY A 646 27.46 -2.23 -19.31
C GLY A 646 26.86 -3.57 -19.77
N ARG A 647 27.72 -4.46 -20.27
CA ARG A 647 27.31 -5.82 -20.68
C ARG A 647 27.17 -6.73 -19.45
N ILE A 648 25.98 -7.27 -19.26
CA ILE A 648 25.60 -8.13 -18.13
C ILE A 648 25.24 -9.57 -18.53
N ASP A 649 24.81 -9.80 -19.79
CA ASP A 649 24.36 -11.10 -20.32
C ASP A 649 23.47 -11.90 -19.34
N LEU A 650 22.47 -11.21 -18.77
CA LEU A 650 21.59 -11.76 -17.74
C LEU A 650 20.53 -12.68 -18.36
N ALA A 651 20.67 -13.99 -18.11
CA ALA A 651 19.72 -14.99 -18.56
C ALA A 651 18.41 -14.97 -17.74
N ILE A 652 17.29 -15.04 -18.45
CA ILE A 652 15.92 -15.11 -17.95
C ILE A 652 15.36 -16.45 -18.42
N ALA A 653 15.19 -17.38 -17.47
CA ALA A 653 14.86 -18.78 -17.73
C ALA A 653 13.51 -19.13 -17.05
N PRO A 654 12.36 -18.89 -17.71
CA PRO A 654 11.06 -19.24 -17.15
C PRO A 654 10.94 -20.75 -16.92
N THR A 655 10.11 -21.13 -15.94
CA THR A 655 9.79 -22.54 -15.69
C THR A 655 9.17 -23.16 -16.94
N GLY A 656 9.84 -24.17 -17.49
CA GLY A 656 9.49 -24.85 -18.72
C GLY A 656 8.21 -25.69 -18.66
N VAL A 657 7.73 -26.06 -19.85
CA VAL A 657 6.57 -26.92 -20.07
C VAL A 657 6.96 -28.22 -20.79
N PRO A 658 6.24 -29.34 -20.55
CA PRO A 658 6.44 -30.59 -21.29
C PRO A 658 6.07 -30.44 -22.76
N LEU A 659 7.02 -30.74 -23.64
CA LEU A 659 6.86 -30.74 -25.09
C LEU A 659 6.81 -32.17 -25.63
N ARG A 660 5.93 -32.39 -26.63
CA ARG A 660 5.74 -33.67 -27.31
C ARG A 660 5.86 -33.47 -28.83
N TYR A 661 6.65 -34.30 -29.51
CA TYR A 661 6.60 -34.36 -30.98
C TYR A 661 5.32 -35.10 -31.38
N GLY A 662 4.36 -34.38 -31.98
CA GLY A 662 3.03 -34.90 -32.29
C GLY A 662 2.82 -35.22 -33.76
N ARG A 663 1.86 -36.11 -34.03
CA ARG A 663 1.24 -36.29 -35.35
C ARG A 663 -0.24 -36.63 -35.23
N LEU A 664 -1.02 -36.30 -36.25
CA LEU A 664 -2.37 -36.79 -36.47
C LEU A 664 -2.30 -37.98 -37.43
N ALA A 665 -2.79 -39.14 -37.03
CA ALA A 665 -2.75 -40.37 -37.80
C ALA A 665 -4.17 -40.82 -38.20
N LEU A 666 -4.36 -41.16 -39.48
CA LEU A 666 -5.52 -41.90 -39.96
C LEU A 666 -5.13 -43.35 -40.25
N GLY A 667 -5.92 -44.31 -39.78
CA GLY A 667 -5.79 -45.72 -40.10
C GLY A 667 -6.66 -46.11 -41.29
N ASN A 668 -6.16 -46.99 -42.16
CA ASN A 668 -6.98 -47.63 -43.19
C ASN A 668 -8.12 -48.43 -42.55
N ALA A 669 -9.27 -48.48 -43.22
CA ALA A 669 -10.45 -49.17 -42.72
C ALA A 669 -11.13 -49.99 -43.84
N GLU A 670 -11.69 -51.14 -43.48
CA GLU A 670 -12.46 -52.00 -44.39
C GLU A 670 -13.73 -52.51 -43.73
N GLY A 671 -14.83 -52.60 -44.49
CA GLY A 671 -16.13 -53.03 -43.96
C GLY A 671 -17.15 -53.36 -45.05
N SER A 672 -18.35 -53.77 -44.64
CA SER A 672 -19.45 -53.96 -45.60
C SER A 672 -20.04 -52.60 -46.00
N GLU A 673 -20.38 -52.50 -47.27
CA GLU A 673 -21.18 -51.47 -47.90
C GLU A 673 -22.55 -51.22 -47.23
N LEU A 674 -22.99 -52.09 -46.32
CA LEU A 674 -24.26 -52.02 -45.59
C LEU A 674 -24.12 -51.62 -44.10
N GLN A 675 -22.90 -51.36 -43.61
CA GLN A 675 -22.65 -51.00 -42.21
C GLN A 675 -21.82 -49.73 -42.06
N THR A 676 -22.11 -48.95 -41.00
CA THR A 676 -21.26 -47.83 -40.58
C THR A 676 -19.82 -48.29 -40.36
N LEU A 677 -18.86 -47.61 -40.99
CA LEU A 677 -17.45 -47.98 -40.96
C LEU A 677 -16.65 -47.06 -40.04
N ALA A 678 -16.11 -47.62 -38.96
CA ALA A 678 -15.22 -46.92 -38.05
C ALA A 678 -13.82 -46.75 -38.68
N VAL A 679 -13.29 -45.53 -38.69
CA VAL A 679 -11.96 -45.21 -39.20
C VAL A 679 -11.10 -44.69 -38.04
N PRO A 680 -9.98 -45.33 -37.69
CA PRO A 680 -9.11 -44.84 -36.62
C PRO A 680 -8.56 -43.45 -36.96
N ALA A 681 -8.95 -42.43 -36.19
CA ALA A 681 -8.44 -41.07 -36.33
C ALA A 681 -7.85 -40.63 -34.99
N ARG A 682 -6.53 -40.70 -34.87
CA ARG A 682 -5.81 -40.59 -33.59
C ARG A 682 -4.81 -39.46 -33.57
N VAL A 683 -4.71 -38.75 -32.45
CA VAL A 683 -3.53 -37.95 -32.12
C VAL A 683 -2.49 -38.82 -31.42
N GLU A 684 -1.25 -38.75 -31.88
CA GLU A 684 -0.14 -39.55 -31.37
C GLU A 684 1.05 -38.65 -31.02
N TYR A 685 1.88 -39.11 -30.09
CA TYR A 685 3.17 -38.49 -29.81
C TYR A 685 4.31 -39.51 -29.91
N PHE A 686 5.50 -39.04 -30.30
CA PHE A 686 6.69 -39.88 -30.33
C PHE A 686 7.24 -40.08 -28.92
N ALA A 687 7.24 -41.33 -28.45
CA ALA A 687 7.72 -41.72 -27.12
C ALA A 687 9.21 -42.12 -27.11
N GLY A 688 9.95 -41.81 -28.18
CA GLY A 688 11.35 -42.17 -28.37
C GLY A 688 11.54 -43.42 -29.24
N SER A 689 12.75 -43.61 -29.76
CA SER A 689 13.10 -44.62 -30.78
C SER A 689 12.81 -46.08 -30.39
N ALA A 690 12.75 -46.39 -29.09
CA ALA A 690 12.44 -47.73 -28.58
C ALA A 690 10.92 -48.04 -28.54
N LEU A 691 10.06 -47.01 -28.49
CA LEU A 691 8.60 -47.14 -28.35
C LEU A 691 7.83 -46.66 -29.58
N GLY A 692 8.41 -45.79 -30.39
CA GLY A 692 7.75 -45.22 -31.57
C GLY A 692 6.67 -44.21 -31.20
N PHE A 693 5.61 -44.15 -32.00
CA PHE A 693 4.45 -43.30 -31.73
C PHE A 693 3.44 -44.02 -30.83
N LEU A 694 2.92 -43.31 -29.83
CA LEU A 694 1.88 -43.77 -28.92
C LEU A 694 0.69 -42.80 -28.92
N ALA A 695 -0.51 -43.31 -28.67
CA ALA A 695 -1.73 -42.51 -28.55
C ALA A 695 -1.60 -41.43 -27.46
N ASN A 696 -1.92 -40.17 -27.79
CA ASN A 696 -1.85 -39.07 -26.84
C ASN A 696 -3.16 -38.92 -26.04
N VAL A 697 -3.37 -39.77 -25.05
CA VAL A 697 -4.60 -39.81 -24.24
C VAL A 697 -4.83 -38.57 -23.36
N ASP A 698 -3.82 -37.72 -23.19
CA ASP A 698 -3.93 -36.44 -22.46
C ASP A 698 -4.51 -35.31 -23.34
N ASP A 699 -4.54 -35.49 -24.67
CA ASP A 699 -5.06 -34.50 -25.60
C ASP A 699 -6.59 -34.49 -25.58
N HIS A 700 -7.13 -33.31 -25.30
CA HIS A 700 -8.54 -32.98 -25.30
C HIS A 700 -8.80 -31.60 -25.94
N CYS A 701 -7.77 -31.01 -26.57
CA CYS A 701 -7.77 -29.62 -27.05
C CYS A 701 -7.47 -29.48 -28.54
N THR A 702 -6.86 -30.49 -29.18
CA THR A 702 -6.63 -30.46 -30.63
C THR A 702 -7.96 -30.40 -31.37
N PRO A 703 -8.24 -29.36 -32.17
CA PRO A 703 -9.46 -29.30 -32.96
C PRO A 703 -9.40 -30.32 -34.10
N VAL A 704 -10.55 -30.94 -34.38
CA VAL A 704 -10.74 -31.76 -35.57
C VAL A 704 -10.60 -30.90 -36.83
N GLY A 705 -9.94 -31.44 -37.85
CA GLY A 705 -9.79 -30.78 -39.16
C GLY A 705 -10.88 -31.18 -40.15
N SER A 706 -11.11 -30.33 -41.15
CA SER A 706 -11.96 -30.66 -42.29
C SER A 706 -11.40 -31.84 -43.08
N MET A 707 -12.29 -32.55 -43.77
CA MET A 707 -11.97 -33.78 -44.47
C MET A 707 -12.36 -33.71 -45.95
N VAL A 708 -11.66 -34.48 -46.77
CA VAL A 708 -11.96 -34.67 -48.19
C VAL A 708 -11.97 -36.16 -48.47
N ILE A 709 -13.02 -36.62 -49.14
CA ILE A 709 -13.12 -37.97 -49.70
C ILE A 709 -12.73 -37.87 -51.18
N GLU A 710 -11.69 -38.59 -51.56
CA GLU A 710 -11.05 -38.55 -52.87
C GLU A 710 -11.24 -39.88 -53.59
N GLU A 711 -11.51 -39.82 -54.89
CA GLU A 711 -11.51 -40.97 -55.79
C GLU A 711 -10.10 -41.58 -55.91
N VAL A 712 -10.01 -42.92 -56.00
CA VAL A 712 -8.75 -43.66 -56.13
C VAL A 712 -8.80 -44.68 -57.26
N ASP A 713 -9.95 -45.29 -57.52
CA ASP A 713 -10.15 -46.28 -58.59
C ASP A 713 -11.52 -46.10 -59.27
N ALA A 714 -11.58 -45.15 -60.21
CA ALA A 714 -12.76 -44.90 -61.03
C ALA A 714 -13.19 -46.08 -61.95
N GLY A 715 -12.55 -47.26 -61.82
CA GLY A 715 -12.99 -48.52 -62.40
C GLY A 715 -13.91 -49.35 -61.50
N ASP A 716 -14.08 -48.98 -60.22
CA ASP A 716 -14.97 -49.65 -59.28
C ASP A 716 -16.40 -49.05 -59.26
N SER A 717 -17.17 -49.33 -58.20
CA SER A 717 -18.60 -48.96 -58.09
C SER A 717 -18.90 -47.98 -56.95
N LEU A 718 -17.87 -47.38 -56.33
CA LEU A 718 -17.98 -46.53 -55.16
C LEU A 718 -17.44 -45.12 -55.46
N ALA A 719 -18.32 -44.14 -55.57
CA ALA A 719 -17.94 -42.75 -55.75
C ALA A 719 -17.78 -42.01 -54.41
N PRO A 720 -16.99 -40.92 -54.34
CA PRO A 720 -16.85 -40.09 -53.14
C PRO A 720 -18.16 -39.50 -52.58
N ALA A 721 -19.23 -39.45 -53.37
CA ALA A 721 -20.54 -38.93 -52.98
C ALA A 721 -21.48 -40.01 -52.40
N ASP A 722 -21.13 -41.29 -52.50
CA ASP A 722 -21.97 -42.39 -52.01
C ASP A 722 -21.83 -42.58 -50.48
N THR A 723 -20.74 -42.09 -49.88
CA THR A 723 -20.49 -42.11 -48.44
C THR A 723 -20.18 -40.71 -47.90
N CYS A 724 -20.34 -40.52 -46.60
CA CYS A 724 -20.12 -39.27 -45.89
C CYS A 724 -19.75 -39.58 -44.43
N VAL A 725 -19.25 -38.58 -43.71
CA VAL A 725 -18.87 -38.69 -42.29
C VAL A 725 -20.09 -38.39 -41.41
N TRP A 726 -20.36 -39.26 -40.43
CA TRP A 726 -21.38 -39.01 -39.41
C TRP A 726 -20.96 -37.84 -38.51
N ASP A 727 -21.65 -36.71 -38.65
CA ASP A 727 -21.21 -35.41 -38.14
C ASP A 727 -22.42 -34.52 -37.84
N SER A 728 -22.52 -34.02 -36.61
CA SER A 728 -23.65 -33.20 -36.15
C SER A 728 -23.42 -31.69 -36.19
N ALA A 729 -22.22 -31.24 -36.55
CA ALA A 729 -21.88 -29.81 -36.56
C ALA A 729 -21.15 -29.35 -37.84
N GLY A 730 -20.98 -30.23 -38.84
CA GLY A 730 -20.26 -29.92 -40.09
C GLY A 730 -18.76 -29.77 -39.89
N LEU A 731 -18.22 -30.41 -38.84
CA LEU A 731 -16.81 -30.40 -38.44
C LEU A 731 -15.88 -30.94 -39.53
N SER A 732 -16.31 -31.99 -40.23
CA SER A 732 -15.64 -32.61 -41.38
C SER A 732 -15.76 -31.77 -42.66
N GLY A 733 -16.52 -30.67 -42.64
CA GLY A 733 -16.70 -29.77 -43.79
C GLY A 733 -17.51 -30.41 -44.90
N ALA A 734 -16.95 -30.47 -46.11
CA ALA A 734 -17.65 -30.98 -47.30
C ALA A 734 -17.93 -32.49 -47.26
N ALA A 735 -17.28 -33.24 -46.35
CA ALA A 735 -17.51 -34.66 -46.16
C ALA A 735 -18.69 -34.99 -45.22
N ALA A 736 -19.32 -34.00 -44.58
CA ALA A 736 -20.37 -34.22 -43.60
C ALA A 736 -21.66 -34.79 -44.22
N CYS A 737 -22.28 -35.76 -43.55
CA CYS A 737 -23.60 -36.25 -43.92
C CYS A 737 -24.69 -35.18 -43.71
N ALA A 738 -25.76 -35.23 -44.52
CA ALA A 738 -26.93 -34.35 -44.37
C ALA A 738 -27.81 -34.72 -43.16
N ASP A 739 -27.81 -36.00 -42.77
CA ASP A 739 -28.33 -36.50 -41.50
C ASP A 739 -27.11 -36.77 -40.59
N PRO A 740 -27.08 -36.27 -39.34
CA PRO A 740 -25.94 -36.46 -38.44
C PRO A 740 -25.75 -37.90 -37.94
N GLY A 741 -26.71 -38.80 -38.16
CA GLY A 741 -26.65 -40.19 -37.71
C GLY A 741 -26.73 -40.35 -36.18
N GLU A 742 -26.53 -41.59 -35.71
CA GLU A 742 -26.58 -41.89 -34.26
C GLU A 742 -25.45 -41.20 -33.49
N SER A 743 -25.76 -40.69 -32.30
CA SER A 743 -24.80 -39.96 -31.45
C SER A 743 -23.56 -40.78 -31.04
N ALA A 744 -23.63 -42.11 -31.11
CA ALA A 744 -22.50 -43.00 -30.87
C ALA A 744 -21.45 -42.97 -32.01
N TRP A 745 -21.85 -42.59 -33.23
CA TRP A 745 -20.99 -42.57 -34.42
C TRP A 745 -20.57 -41.16 -34.84
N GLN A 746 -21.09 -40.13 -34.18
CA GLN A 746 -20.78 -38.74 -34.52
C GLN A 746 -19.31 -38.40 -34.22
N LEU A 747 -18.69 -37.74 -35.20
CA LEU A 747 -17.35 -37.16 -35.12
C LEU A 747 -17.26 -36.15 -33.96
N ARG A 748 -16.17 -36.22 -33.19
CA ARG A 748 -15.91 -35.31 -32.06
C ARG A 748 -15.14 -34.08 -32.52
N ALA A 749 -15.43 -32.93 -31.90
CA ALA A 749 -14.73 -31.68 -32.16
C ALA A 749 -13.28 -31.65 -31.63
N THR A 750 -13.00 -32.43 -30.58
CA THR A 750 -11.68 -32.67 -29.99
C THR A 750 -11.54 -34.16 -29.65
N PRO A 751 -10.33 -34.72 -29.55
CA PRO A 751 -10.15 -36.14 -29.27
C PRO A 751 -10.52 -36.48 -27.82
N ASP A 752 -10.89 -37.75 -27.60
CA ASP A 752 -11.07 -38.36 -26.28
C ASP A 752 -10.36 -39.72 -26.29
N GLN A 753 -9.58 -40.03 -25.25
CA GLN A 753 -8.65 -41.18 -25.26
C GLN A 753 -7.78 -41.20 -26.54
N ALA A 754 -7.37 -40.01 -27.01
CA ALA A 754 -6.65 -39.74 -28.25
C ALA A 754 -7.42 -39.95 -29.59
N ASP A 755 -8.71 -40.27 -29.58
CA ASP A 755 -9.49 -40.62 -30.78
C ASP A 755 -10.62 -39.62 -31.08
N PHE A 756 -10.83 -39.28 -32.35
CA PHE A 756 -11.92 -38.38 -32.78
C PHE A 756 -13.29 -39.07 -32.96
N ASN A 757 -13.38 -40.40 -32.82
CA ASN A 757 -14.59 -41.18 -33.10
C ASN A 757 -15.12 -40.95 -34.52
N LEU A 758 -14.24 -41.16 -35.51
CA LEU A 758 -14.57 -40.97 -36.93
C LEU A 758 -15.26 -42.21 -37.50
N HIS A 759 -16.47 -42.03 -38.01
CA HIS A 759 -17.25 -43.08 -38.68
C HIS A 759 -17.85 -42.56 -39.99
N LEU A 760 -17.90 -43.43 -41.01
CA LEU A 760 -18.52 -43.16 -42.30
C LEU A 760 -19.85 -43.89 -42.46
N ALA A 761 -20.79 -43.24 -43.13
CA ALA A 761 -22.07 -43.80 -43.54
C ALA A 761 -21.89 -44.95 -44.55
N PRO A 762 -22.67 -46.03 -44.44
CA PRO A 762 -22.65 -47.11 -45.44
C PRO A 762 -23.10 -46.59 -46.80
N PRO A 763 -22.35 -46.83 -47.89
CA PRO A 763 -22.71 -46.34 -49.22
C PRO A 763 -23.90 -47.09 -49.85
N GLY A 764 -24.25 -48.26 -49.33
CA GLY A 764 -25.41 -49.04 -49.75
C GLY A 764 -25.11 -50.16 -50.76
N VAL A 765 -26.16 -50.87 -51.13
CA VAL A 765 -26.08 -52.10 -51.95
C VAL A 765 -25.46 -51.80 -53.32
N ASN A 766 -24.44 -52.57 -53.70
CA ASN A 766 -23.66 -52.45 -54.94
C ASN A 766 -22.72 -51.23 -55.07
N HIS A 767 -22.49 -50.47 -53.99
CA HIS A 767 -21.44 -49.44 -53.97
C HIS A 767 -20.21 -49.99 -53.26
N THR A 768 -19.37 -50.70 -54.02
CA THR A 768 -18.17 -51.39 -53.53
C THR A 768 -16.91 -50.91 -54.23
N GLY A 769 -15.84 -50.71 -53.48
CA GLY A 769 -14.65 -50.02 -53.98
C GLY A 769 -13.74 -49.43 -52.91
N VAL A 770 -12.75 -48.63 -53.35
CA VAL A 770 -11.74 -48.00 -52.47
C VAL A 770 -11.66 -46.49 -52.67
N LEU A 771 -11.98 -45.75 -51.61
CA LEU A 771 -11.82 -44.30 -51.54
C LEU A 771 -10.60 -43.91 -50.69
N ARG A 772 -10.11 -42.68 -50.86
CA ARG A 772 -9.10 -42.08 -49.97
C ARG A 772 -9.75 -41.00 -49.12
N LEU A 773 -9.67 -41.15 -47.81
CA LEU A 773 -10.05 -40.10 -46.87
C LEU A 773 -8.80 -39.32 -46.46
N ARG A 774 -8.82 -38.00 -46.61
CA ARG A 774 -7.77 -37.08 -46.13
C ARG A 774 -8.37 -36.16 -45.07
N MET A 775 -7.63 -35.92 -43.99
CA MET A 775 -8.03 -35.00 -42.90
C MET A 775 -6.97 -33.92 -42.75
N VAL A 776 -7.37 -32.64 -42.76
CA VAL A 776 -6.44 -31.52 -42.58
C VAL A 776 -5.87 -31.54 -41.17
N ALA A 777 -4.56 -31.68 -41.03
CA ALA A 777 -3.90 -31.60 -39.73
C ALA A 777 -3.51 -30.15 -39.40
N PRO A 778 -3.58 -29.72 -38.13
CA PRO A 778 -2.83 -28.56 -37.66
C PRO A 778 -1.34 -28.70 -38.02
N ALA A 779 -0.65 -27.60 -38.31
CA ALA A 779 0.72 -27.65 -38.82
C ALA A 779 1.69 -28.45 -37.92
N TRP A 780 1.53 -28.36 -36.60
CA TRP A 780 2.29 -29.08 -35.57
C TRP A 780 1.89 -30.56 -35.37
N LEU A 781 0.96 -31.07 -36.17
CA LEU A 781 0.53 -32.48 -36.21
C LEU A 781 0.60 -33.09 -37.62
N ARG A 782 1.11 -32.34 -38.61
CA ARG A 782 1.50 -32.94 -39.88
C ARG A 782 2.72 -33.85 -39.67
N TYR A 783 2.94 -34.76 -40.61
CA TYR A 783 4.04 -35.71 -40.52
C TYR A 783 4.50 -36.11 -41.91
N ASP A 784 5.79 -36.35 -42.09
CA ASP A 784 6.34 -36.87 -43.33
C ASP A 784 6.03 -38.38 -43.48
N TRP A 785 4.84 -38.66 -44.02
CA TRP A 785 4.37 -40.01 -44.31
C TRP A 785 5.10 -40.69 -45.49
N SER A 786 5.92 -39.95 -46.25
CA SER A 786 6.42 -40.41 -47.57
C SER A 786 7.90 -40.13 -47.84
N GLY A 787 8.62 -39.51 -46.91
CA GLY A 787 10.03 -39.12 -47.05
C GLY A 787 10.27 -37.89 -47.94
N VAL A 788 9.25 -37.06 -48.17
CA VAL A 788 9.31 -35.85 -49.03
C VAL A 788 8.75 -34.58 -48.39
N GLY A 789 8.52 -34.59 -47.08
CA GLY A 789 8.06 -33.45 -46.28
C GLY A 789 6.67 -33.65 -45.64
N ASP A 790 6.38 -32.84 -44.62
CA ASP A 790 5.19 -33.00 -43.78
C ASP A 790 3.87 -32.79 -44.54
N ALA A 791 2.97 -33.77 -44.42
CA ALA A 791 1.70 -33.81 -45.09
C ALA A 791 0.52 -34.03 -44.12
N ASP A 792 -0.67 -33.66 -44.58
CA ASP A 792 -1.94 -34.06 -43.95
C ASP A 792 -2.12 -35.59 -44.06
N PRO A 793 -2.57 -36.27 -43.00
CA PRO A 793 -2.77 -37.73 -43.02
C PRO A 793 -3.87 -38.15 -43.99
N ALA A 794 -3.71 -39.35 -44.55
CA ALA A 794 -4.68 -39.98 -45.43
C ALA A 794 -4.81 -41.48 -45.11
N ALA A 795 -6.03 -42.00 -45.25
CA ALA A 795 -6.36 -43.42 -45.13
C ALA A 795 -7.07 -43.91 -46.40
N LEU A 796 -6.87 -45.18 -46.73
CA LEU A 796 -7.67 -45.90 -47.71
C LEU A 796 -8.87 -46.56 -46.99
N ILE A 797 -10.06 -46.32 -47.54
CA ILE A 797 -11.34 -46.79 -47.02
C ILE A 797 -11.94 -47.73 -48.05
N ASN A 798 -12.18 -48.98 -47.66
CA ASN A 798 -12.68 -50.05 -48.54
C ASN A 798 -14.08 -50.49 -48.11
N PHE A 799 -15.05 -50.41 -49.02
CA PHE A 799 -16.40 -50.95 -48.81
C PHE A 799 -16.65 -52.16 -49.70
N GLY A 800 -17.09 -53.26 -49.09
CA GLY A 800 -17.36 -54.53 -49.76
C GLY A 800 -16.22 -55.53 -49.67
N ILE A 801 -16.48 -56.74 -50.17
CA ILE A 801 -15.53 -57.87 -50.12
C ILE A 801 -14.62 -57.80 -51.35
N ARG A 802 -13.29 -57.81 -51.16
CA ARG A 802 -12.35 -58.09 -52.25
C ARG A 802 -12.68 -59.44 -52.89
N GLY A 803 -13.25 -59.41 -54.09
CA GLY A 803 -13.47 -60.61 -54.90
C GLY A 803 -12.15 -61.35 -55.12
N SER A 804 -12.07 -62.59 -54.67
CA SER A 804 -10.83 -63.36 -54.67
C SER A 804 -10.43 -63.81 -56.08
N SER A 805 -9.48 -63.10 -56.68
CA SER A 805 -8.64 -63.62 -57.77
C SER A 805 -7.26 -64.03 -57.23
N SER A 806 -7.18 -65.28 -56.76
CA SER A 806 -5.96 -66.08 -56.48
C SER A 806 -4.90 -65.53 -55.51
N ASP A 807 -4.73 -66.24 -54.39
CA ASP A 807 -3.46 -66.56 -53.72
C ASP A 807 -2.38 -65.45 -53.56
N ILE A 808 -2.69 -64.38 -52.83
CA ILE A 808 -1.65 -63.60 -52.12
C ILE A 808 -2.05 -63.42 -50.65
N ILE A 809 -1.64 -64.37 -49.81
CA ILE A 809 -1.59 -64.18 -48.36
C ILE A 809 -0.25 -63.51 -48.06
N TYR A 810 -0.32 -62.30 -47.50
CA TYR A 810 0.82 -61.46 -47.05
C TYR A 810 1.52 -60.62 -48.15
N LEU A 811 1.17 -59.33 -48.19
CA LEU A 811 2.03 -58.28 -48.75
C LEU A 811 2.38 -57.30 -47.62
N ARG A 812 3.61 -57.35 -47.11
CA ARG A 812 4.14 -56.36 -46.16
C ARG A 812 4.82 -55.26 -46.96
N GLN A 813 4.15 -54.11 -47.10
CA GLN A 813 4.82 -52.88 -47.53
C GLN A 813 5.32 -52.11 -46.29
N GLN A 814 6.44 -51.41 -46.47
CA GLN A 814 7.18 -50.69 -45.43
C GLN A 814 6.56 -49.32 -45.18
#